data_AF-A0A918TQV2-F1
#
_entry.id   AF-A0A918TQV2-F1
#
_cell.length_a   1.000
_cell.length_b   1.000
_cell.length_c   1.000
_cell.angle_alpha   90.00
_cell.angle_beta   90.00
_cell.angle_gamma   90.00
#
_symmetry.space_group_name_H-M   'P 1'
#
loop_
_entity.id
_entity.type
_entity.pdbx_description
1 polymer ?
#
loop_
_entity_poly.entity_id
_entity_poly.type
_entity_poly.pdbx_seq_one_letter_code
_entity_poly.pdbx_strand_id
1 'polypeptide(L)'
;MTVPRDVDETRGELRDVLDRSEAWLRDAAALPEAPGEWPEDVRGEAATVKRLRTRAASTLINVALLGAFSSGKSFLLSGLQGGLELVEVQTADGRTADKFVGLLPSSPVPTTACPASVVPVDGQSTVDASGTGYLRVRFTDSADGQWEDVGNSPAPSVVAAYAMQDADVTDRLRAHRGREVAEVEVLLADARLPAKLYDLPGYGSPNPVHDMIVRAAMADADCFMYVSHASRTLSERDLDLIRFLYEHYLLSGKRVVWVVTAIDSASNLDLRNVVEWKATIARNNSYLRENFTLPDGQPDLGFIGEGFLPVSPALEARAAKLEAEEAEASARRYRAESRMDTLRQAIEDLISTGTGTRHIAAVAAEARVLLVPRLRVIEDRLRAERLEIDGLRELLGGQQQRLELLDRALPQLREQLERKLQTRVGRAVRPFGRLAAHLHSVLDAPIRQTDVSKPARANQVQVSKTQALRTWMEAPTGPATLWTEQFEAFKQDVVQAVDNVFGDKDLAGRLPDSVFDVNDLSVPQRTHRATTAQDVVQRAAALVGIVTPVAAGGTWLYGLAAAGTVFPPAGFVAGAAALVFMGIQYRKKRISSLEALQEEWIGAIDAEVAVVKEQFALSAGVQGTDVIDHLGDNLAQYREQLEQSRDFVRLRIAHPENQVRQGLIEQLEPVHEEGRALVEALRALEKT
;
A
#
# COMPACT_ATOMS: atom_id res chain seq x y z
N MET A 1 -14.43 -7.15 29.49
CA MET A 1 -15.79 -7.69 29.35
C MET A 1 -16.51 -6.81 28.36
N THR A 2 -16.58 -7.23 27.10
CA THR A 2 -17.36 -6.56 26.06
C THR A 2 -18.81 -6.98 26.22
N VAL A 3 -19.72 -6.00 26.24
CA VAL A 3 -21.18 -6.22 26.25
C VAL A 3 -21.53 -6.99 24.95
N PRO A 4 -22.37 -8.05 24.99
CA PRO A 4 -22.78 -8.74 23.77
C PRO A 4 -23.50 -7.75 22.86
N ARG A 5 -22.99 -7.55 21.64
CA ARG A 5 -23.67 -6.77 20.61
C ARG A 5 -24.97 -7.46 20.22
N ASP A 6 -25.99 -6.66 19.92
CA ASP A 6 -27.23 -7.19 19.38
C ASP A 6 -26.97 -7.82 18.01
N VAL A 7 -27.51 -9.03 17.79
CA VAL A 7 -27.29 -9.80 16.56
C VAL A 7 -27.91 -9.08 15.37
N ASP A 8 -29.01 -8.36 15.58
CA ASP A 8 -29.70 -7.61 14.54
C ASP A 8 -28.91 -6.36 14.10
N GLU A 9 -28.26 -5.68 15.05
CA GLU A 9 -27.36 -4.55 14.77
C GLU A 9 -26.13 -5.01 13.97
N THR A 10 -25.54 -6.14 14.38
CA THR A 10 -24.37 -6.73 13.71
C THR A 10 -24.72 -7.24 12.30
N ARG A 11 -25.95 -7.73 12.10
CA ARG A 11 -26.48 -8.12 10.78
C ARG A 11 -26.67 -6.92 9.86
N GLY A 12 -27.15 -5.80 10.39
CA GLY A 12 -27.25 -4.53 9.66
C GLY A 12 -25.87 -4.03 9.20
N GLU A 13 -24.88 -4.05 10.10
CA GLU A 13 -23.49 -3.68 9.79
C GLU A 13 -22.90 -4.58 8.69
N LEU A 14 -23.09 -5.91 8.77
CA LEU A 14 -22.64 -6.84 7.73
C LEU A 14 -23.28 -6.53 6.37
N ARG A 15 -24.58 -6.23 6.34
CA ARG A 15 -25.29 -5.92 5.10
C ARG A 15 -24.72 -4.68 4.41
N ASP A 16 -24.50 -3.61 5.17
CA ASP A 16 -23.93 -2.36 4.65
C ASP A 16 -22.50 -2.57 4.09
N VAL A 17 -21.70 -3.39 4.78
CA VAL A 17 -20.35 -3.75 4.32
C VAL A 17 -20.39 -4.59 3.04
N LEU A 18 -21.32 -5.55 2.92
CA LEU A 18 -21.49 -6.36 1.71
C LEU A 18 -22.00 -5.54 0.53
N ASP A 19 -22.90 -4.57 0.77
CA ASP A 19 -23.36 -3.60 -0.23
C ASP A 19 -22.20 -2.81 -0.82
N ARG A 20 -21.36 -2.24 0.05
CA ARG A 20 -20.15 -1.50 -0.39
C ARG A 20 -19.12 -2.40 -1.04
N SER A 21 -18.98 -3.64 -0.58
CA SER A 21 -18.08 -4.64 -1.17
C SER A 21 -18.48 -5.00 -2.61
N GLU A 22 -19.78 -5.15 -2.87
CA GLU A 22 -20.30 -5.38 -4.23
C GLU A 22 -20.00 -4.18 -5.15
N ALA A 23 -20.22 -2.95 -4.67
CA ALA A 23 -19.92 -1.73 -5.41
C ALA A 23 -18.41 -1.61 -5.69
N TRP A 24 -17.58 -1.80 -4.68
CA TRP A 24 -16.13 -1.72 -4.78
C TRP A 24 -15.56 -2.71 -5.81
N LEU A 25 -16.06 -3.96 -5.84
CA LEU A 25 -15.65 -4.94 -6.85
C LEU A 25 -15.96 -4.44 -8.27
N ARG A 26 -17.13 -3.83 -8.50
CA ARG A 26 -17.48 -3.26 -9.81
C ARG A 26 -16.57 -2.10 -10.19
N ASP A 27 -16.28 -1.21 -9.24
CA ASP A 27 -15.40 -0.07 -9.47
C ASP A 27 -13.95 -0.52 -9.76
N ALA A 28 -13.46 -1.54 -9.04
CA ALA A 28 -12.16 -2.16 -9.28
C ALA A 28 -12.06 -2.81 -10.67
N ALA A 29 -13.15 -3.44 -11.16
CA ALA A 29 -13.20 -4.02 -12.50
C ALA A 29 -13.26 -2.97 -13.63
N ALA A 30 -13.68 -1.75 -13.33
CA ALA A 30 -13.78 -0.64 -14.29
C ALA A 30 -12.45 0.14 -14.44
N LEU A 31 -11.40 -0.24 -13.71
CA LEU A 31 -10.09 0.41 -13.80
C LEU A 31 -9.45 0.18 -15.19
N PRO A 32 -8.89 1.23 -15.83
CA PRO A 32 -8.48 1.23 -17.24
C PRO A 32 -7.36 0.24 -17.61
N GLU A 33 -6.66 -0.35 -16.64
CA GLU A 33 -5.63 -1.38 -16.83
C GLU A 33 -5.88 -2.66 -16.01
N ALA A 34 -7.14 -2.95 -15.70
CA ALA A 34 -7.50 -4.25 -15.14
C ALA A 34 -7.03 -5.38 -16.09
N PRO A 35 -6.46 -6.50 -15.58
CA PRO A 35 -6.17 -7.68 -16.38
C PRO A 35 -7.38 -8.06 -17.23
N GLY A 36 -7.19 -8.47 -18.49
CA GLY A 36 -8.30 -8.72 -19.42
C GLY A 36 -9.34 -9.75 -18.94
N GLU A 37 -8.97 -10.62 -17.99
CA GLU A 37 -9.82 -11.64 -17.37
C GLU A 37 -10.61 -11.13 -16.14
N TRP A 38 -10.21 -10.00 -15.53
CA TRP A 38 -10.88 -9.42 -14.35
C TRP A 38 -12.36 -9.08 -14.57
N PRO A 39 -12.79 -8.49 -15.69
CA PRO A 39 -14.18 -8.06 -15.84
C PRO A 39 -15.20 -9.21 -15.74
N GLU A 40 -14.82 -10.45 -16.09
CA GLU A 40 -15.69 -11.63 -15.94
C GLU A 40 -15.59 -12.25 -14.55
N ASP A 41 -14.37 -12.47 -14.04
CA ASP A 41 -14.13 -13.01 -12.70
C ASP A 41 -14.78 -12.14 -11.61
N VAL A 42 -14.54 -10.82 -11.68
CA VAL A 42 -15.05 -9.86 -10.70
C VAL A 42 -16.57 -9.71 -10.79
N ARG A 43 -17.17 -9.95 -11.98
CA ARG A 43 -18.63 -10.02 -12.12
C ARG A 43 -19.20 -11.25 -11.40
N GLY A 44 -18.53 -12.39 -11.50
CA GLY A 44 -18.87 -13.61 -10.74
C GLY A 44 -18.70 -13.43 -9.23
N GLU A 45 -17.63 -12.76 -8.80
CA GLU A 45 -17.37 -12.42 -7.40
C GLU A 45 -18.41 -11.43 -6.86
N ALA A 46 -18.74 -10.37 -7.60
CA ALA A 46 -19.79 -9.40 -7.23
C ALA A 46 -21.16 -10.08 -7.13
N ALA A 47 -21.49 -10.99 -8.06
CA ALA A 47 -22.71 -11.80 -7.96
C ALA A 47 -22.69 -12.71 -6.72
N THR A 48 -21.52 -13.22 -6.32
CA THR A 48 -21.35 -14.00 -5.09
C THR A 48 -21.54 -13.13 -3.85
N VAL A 49 -20.95 -11.93 -3.79
CA VAL A 49 -21.17 -10.97 -2.69
C VAL A 49 -22.64 -10.57 -2.59
N LYS A 50 -23.33 -10.39 -3.73
CA LYS A 50 -24.77 -10.15 -3.76
C LYS A 50 -25.57 -11.30 -3.13
N ARG A 51 -25.19 -12.56 -3.40
CA ARG A 51 -25.80 -13.74 -2.74
C ARG A 51 -25.51 -13.75 -1.24
N LEU A 52 -24.27 -13.46 -0.84
CA LEU A 52 -23.88 -13.33 0.57
C LEU A 52 -24.70 -12.25 1.29
N ARG A 53 -24.99 -11.12 0.64
CA ARG A 53 -25.86 -10.07 1.18
C ARG A 53 -27.28 -10.57 1.39
N THR A 54 -27.84 -11.29 0.42
CA THR A 54 -29.18 -11.90 0.56
C THR A 54 -29.21 -12.91 1.70
N ARG A 55 -28.16 -13.74 1.83
CA ARG A 55 -27.98 -14.71 2.91
C ARG A 55 -27.86 -14.02 4.28
N ALA A 56 -27.07 -12.95 4.38
CA ALA A 56 -26.95 -12.14 5.59
C ALA A 56 -28.26 -11.45 5.99
N ALA A 57 -29.09 -11.06 5.01
CA ALA A 57 -30.38 -10.40 5.25
C ALA A 57 -31.52 -11.39 5.59
N SER A 58 -31.35 -12.66 5.25
CA SER A 58 -32.32 -13.72 5.52
C SER A 58 -32.27 -14.10 7.01
N THR A 59 -33.39 -14.00 7.70
CA THR A 59 -33.61 -14.72 8.98
C THR A 59 -33.78 -16.22 8.76
N LEU A 60 -34.03 -16.63 7.51
CA LEU A 60 -34.24 -18.02 7.12
C LEU A 60 -32.90 -18.73 6.97
N ILE A 61 -32.80 -19.88 7.62
CA ILE A 61 -31.64 -20.76 7.58
C ILE A 61 -31.75 -21.67 6.37
N ASN A 62 -30.65 -21.84 5.65
CA ASN A 62 -30.58 -22.74 4.51
C ASN A 62 -30.19 -24.16 4.99
N VAL A 63 -31.09 -25.13 4.85
CA VAL A 63 -30.83 -26.52 5.22
C VAL A 63 -30.83 -27.40 3.97
N ALA A 64 -29.72 -28.07 3.72
CA ALA A 64 -29.63 -29.04 2.62
C ALA A 64 -29.92 -30.47 3.09
N LEU A 65 -30.97 -31.08 2.56
CA LEU A 65 -31.33 -32.47 2.83
C LEU A 65 -30.56 -33.41 1.90
N LEU A 66 -29.86 -34.36 2.51
CA LEU A 66 -29.02 -35.33 1.85
C LEU A 66 -29.39 -36.75 2.31
N GLY A 67 -29.17 -37.74 1.45
CA GLY A 67 -29.46 -39.13 1.78
C GLY A 67 -29.81 -39.95 0.55
N ALA A 68 -29.82 -41.27 0.72
CA ALA A 68 -30.08 -42.20 -0.37
C ALA A 68 -31.45 -41.96 -1.05
N PHE A 69 -31.60 -42.45 -2.28
CA PHE A 69 -32.92 -42.51 -2.92
C PHE A 69 -33.90 -43.30 -2.05
N SER A 70 -35.15 -42.86 -2.02
CA SER A 70 -36.23 -43.42 -1.20
C SER A 70 -35.96 -43.39 0.32
N SER A 71 -35.04 -42.54 0.82
CA SER A 71 -34.85 -42.36 2.26
C SER A 71 -35.92 -41.49 2.93
N GLY A 72 -36.87 -40.94 2.17
CA GLY A 72 -37.97 -40.12 2.69
C GLY A 72 -37.65 -38.63 2.82
N LYS A 73 -36.68 -38.08 2.07
CA LYS A 73 -36.30 -36.65 2.10
C LYS A 73 -37.46 -35.70 1.83
N SER A 74 -38.09 -35.80 0.67
CA SER A 74 -39.22 -34.94 0.25
C SER A 74 -40.42 -35.06 1.21
N PHE A 75 -40.63 -36.28 1.73
CA PHE A 75 -41.67 -36.57 2.73
C PHE A 75 -41.38 -35.91 4.08
N LEU A 76 -40.13 -36.01 4.56
CA LEU A 76 -39.66 -35.34 5.77
C LEU A 76 -39.73 -33.81 5.64
N LEU A 77 -39.29 -33.28 4.50
CA LEU A 77 -39.34 -31.85 4.19
C LEU A 77 -40.77 -31.32 4.30
N SER A 78 -41.72 -32.00 3.65
CA SER A 78 -43.14 -31.64 3.70
C SER A 78 -43.69 -31.66 5.13
N GLY A 79 -43.32 -32.66 5.94
CA GLY A 79 -43.70 -32.72 7.36
C GLY A 79 -43.06 -31.65 8.24
N LEU A 80 -41.78 -31.34 8.02
CA LEU A 80 -41.06 -30.29 8.75
C LEU A 80 -41.76 -28.95 8.63
N GLN A 81 -42.23 -28.63 7.42
CA GLN A 81 -42.95 -27.39 7.13
C GLN A 81 -44.44 -27.43 7.46
N GLY A 82 -44.98 -28.58 7.87
CA GLY A 82 -46.40 -28.75 8.18
C GLY A 82 -47.31 -28.87 6.94
N GLY A 83 -46.74 -29.05 5.75
CA GLY A 83 -47.47 -29.18 4.48
C GLY A 83 -47.72 -30.64 4.07
N LEU A 84 -47.87 -31.56 5.03
CA LEU A 84 -48.17 -32.97 4.78
C LEU A 84 -49.58 -33.32 5.24
N GLU A 85 -50.44 -33.74 4.32
CA GLU A 85 -51.83 -34.07 4.55
C GLU A 85 -52.09 -35.58 4.39
N LEU A 86 -53.02 -36.13 5.19
CA LEU A 86 -53.49 -37.51 5.06
C LEU A 86 -54.88 -37.52 4.43
N VAL A 87 -54.98 -38.08 3.23
CA VAL A 87 -56.21 -38.15 2.43
C VAL A 87 -56.60 -39.61 2.20
N GLU A 88 -57.89 -39.94 2.29
CA GLU A 88 -58.40 -41.26 1.94
C GLU A 88 -58.79 -41.31 0.46
N VAL A 89 -58.22 -42.26 -0.28
CA VAL A 89 -58.43 -42.37 -1.73
C VAL A 89 -58.98 -43.76 -2.05
N GLN A 90 -59.92 -43.84 -2.99
CA GLN A 90 -60.37 -45.14 -3.51
C GLN A 90 -59.32 -45.75 -4.43
N THR A 91 -58.90 -46.97 -4.13
CA THR A 91 -58.02 -47.76 -4.98
C THR A 91 -58.78 -48.33 -6.18
N ALA A 92 -58.04 -48.82 -7.18
CA ALA A 92 -58.62 -49.48 -8.35
C ALA A 92 -59.52 -50.68 -7.99
N ASP A 93 -59.34 -51.27 -6.81
CA ASP A 93 -60.12 -52.39 -6.28
C ASP A 93 -61.36 -51.94 -5.49
N GLY A 94 -61.68 -50.64 -5.47
CA GLY A 94 -62.83 -50.07 -4.75
C GLY A 94 -62.67 -50.01 -3.23
N ARG A 95 -61.46 -50.24 -2.69
CA ARG A 95 -61.16 -50.08 -1.26
C ARG A 95 -60.63 -48.68 -0.99
N THR A 96 -60.93 -48.11 0.17
CA THR A 96 -60.26 -46.88 0.63
C THR A 96 -58.87 -47.22 1.14
N ALA A 97 -57.89 -46.43 0.71
CA ALA A 97 -56.52 -46.48 1.19
C ALA A 97 -56.06 -45.08 1.62
N ASP A 98 -55.31 -45.04 2.70
CA ASP A 98 -54.63 -43.84 3.16
C ASP A 98 -53.54 -43.42 2.17
N LYS A 99 -53.58 -42.17 1.74
CA LYS A 99 -52.56 -41.54 0.89
C LYS A 99 -52.07 -40.27 1.57
N PHE A 100 -50.77 -40.18 1.75
CA PHE A 100 -50.13 -38.94 2.19
C PHE A 100 -49.83 -38.04 0.98
N VAL A 101 -50.16 -36.76 1.11
CA VAL A 101 -49.96 -35.73 0.08
C VAL A 101 -49.08 -34.64 0.68
N GLY A 102 -47.88 -34.44 0.14
CA GLY A 102 -46.92 -33.43 0.60
C GLY A 102 -46.77 -32.26 -0.37
N LEU A 103 -45.97 -31.26 0.04
CA LEU A 103 -45.55 -30.12 -0.79
C LEU A 103 -44.74 -30.56 -2.01
N LEU A 104 -43.91 -31.59 -1.83
CA LEU A 104 -43.13 -32.23 -2.89
C LEU A 104 -43.59 -33.68 -3.06
N PRO A 105 -43.55 -34.22 -4.30
CA PRO A 105 -44.00 -35.57 -4.56
C PRO A 105 -43.04 -36.59 -3.92
N SER A 106 -43.60 -37.52 -3.16
CA SER A 106 -42.86 -38.66 -2.60
C SER A 106 -43.10 -39.92 -3.43
N SER A 107 -42.09 -40.38 -4.16
CA SER A 107 -42.16 -41.64 -4.92
C SER A 107 -41.41 -42.76 -4.19
N PRO A 108 -41.99 -43.97 -4.09
CA PRO A 108 -41.27 -45.15 -3.60
C PRO A 108 -40.28 -45.69 -4.64
N VAL A 109 -40.46 -45.34 -5.92
CA VAL A 109 -39.60 -45.76 -7.04
C VAL A 109 -38.45 -44.75 -7.18
N PRO A 110 -37.20 -45.21 -7.45
CA PRO A 110 -36.09 -44.30 -7.74
C PRO A 110 -36.41 -43.47 -8.98
N THR A 111 -36.84 -42.24 -8.78
CA THR A 111 -37.03 -41.25 -9.84
C THR A 111 -35.92 -40.23 -9.74
N THR A 112 -35.32 -39.88 -10.88
CA THR A 112 -34.40 -38.75 -11.00
C THR A 112 -35.20 -37.48 -10.71
N ALA A 113 -35.24 -37.09 -9.43
CA ALA A 113 -35.99 -35.93 -8.97
C ALA A 113 -35.25 -34.65 -9.36
N CYS A 114 -35.99 -33.67 -9.86
CA CYS A 114 -35.48 -32.32 -10.08
C CYS A 114 -35.06 -31.70 -8.73
N PRO A 115 -33.95 -30.95 -8.66
CA PRO A 115 -33.64 -30.13 -7.49
C PRO A 115 -34.83 -29.27 -7.08
N ALA A 116 -35.21 -29.35 -5.80
CA ALA A 116 -36.36 -28.66 -5.28
C ALA A 116 -36.00 -27.87 -4.02
N SER A 117 -36.66 -26.73 -3.83
CA SER A 117 -36.57 -25.98 -2.57
C SER A 117 -37.93 -25.54 -2.07
N VAL A 118 -38.06 -25.44 -0.74
CA VAL A 118 -39.23 -24.86 -0.08
C VAL A 118 -38.76 -23.68 0.74
N VAL A 119 -39.37 -22.52 0.49
CA VAL A 119 -38.96 -21.23 1.06
C VAL A 119 -40.12 -20.63 1.83
N PRO A 120 -39.97 -20.45 3.15
CA PRO A 120 -40.90 -19.65 3.93
C PRO A 120 -40.95 -18.22 3.39
N VAL A 121 -42.15 -17.65 3.26
CA VAL A 121 -42.33 -16.25 2.87
C VAL A 121 -43.21 -15.53 3.88
N ASP A 122 -42.81 -14.31 4.23
CA ASP A 122 -43.61 -13.48 5.13
C ASP A 122 -44.90 -13.02 4.43
N GLY A 123 -45.91 -12.64 5.22
CA GLY A 123 -47.21 -12.15 4.72
C GLY A 123 -47.17 -10.87 3.87
N GLN A 124 -45.98 -10.30 3.61
CA GLN A 124 -45.75 -9.19 2.69
C GLN A 124 -45.30 -9.63 1.28
N SER A 125 -45.28 -10.94 1.02
CA SER A 125 -45.03 -11.52 -0.30
C SER A 125 -45.91 -10.88 -1.39
N THR A 126 -45.33 -10.60 -2.56
CA THR A 126 -46.07 -10.11 -3.74
C THR A 126 -46.99 -11.18 -4.35
N VAL A 127 -46.81 -12.44 -3.95
CA VAL A 127 -47.59 -13.59 -4.41
C VAL A 127 -48.33 -14.26 -3.25
N ASP A 128 -49.53 -14.75 -3.52
CA ASP A 128 -50.33 -15.52 -2.56
C ASP A 128 -49.73 -16.93 -2.40
N ALA A 129 -49.07 -17.15 -1.26
CA ALA A 129 -48.36 -18.39 -0.92
C ALA A 129 -49.07 -19.20 0.19
N SER A 130 -50.39 -19.03 0.31
CA SER A 130 -51.24 -19.77 1.25
C SER A 130 -51.47 -21.24 0.84
N GLY A 131 -52.06 -22.05 1.72
CA GLY A 131 -52.44 -23.43 1.41
C GLY A 131 -51.23 -24.36 1.21
N THR A 132 -51.13 -25.00 0.05
CA THR A 132 -49.97 -25.85 -0.30
C THR A 132 -48.79 -25.05 -0.88
N GLY A 133 -48.89 -23.72 -0.86
CA GLY A 133 -47.83 -22.81 -1.30
C GLY A 133 -47.90 -22.43 -2.77
N TYR A 134 -47.04 -21.49 -3.16
CA TYR A 134 -46.92 -20.98 -4.53
C TYR A 134 -45.77 -21.68 -5.26
N LEU A 135 -46.06 -22.33 -6.39
CA LEU A 135 -45.04 -23.02 -7.18
C LEU A 135 -44.49 -22.10 -8.27
N ARG A 136 -43.17 -22.01 -8.30
CA ARG A 136 -42.42 -21.43 -9.42
C ARG A 136 -41.37 -22.42 -9.92
N VAL A 137 -41.03 -22.29 -11.19
CA VAL A 137 -40.16 -23.21 -11.90
C VAL A 137 -39.09 -22.45 -12.67
N ARG A 138 -37.89 -23.01 -12.71
CA ARG A 138 -36.82 -22.54 -13.59
C ARG A 138 -36.51 -23.62 -14.62
N PHE A 139 -36.44 -23.23 -15.88
CA PHE A 139 -36.10 -24.13 -16.98
C PHE A 139 -34.61 -24.05 -17.32
N THR A 140 -34.10 -25.07 -18.00
CA THR A 140 -32.69 -25.12 -18.43
C THR A 140 -32.34 -24.11 -19.51
N ASP A 141 -33.34 -23.60 -20.23
CA ASP A 141 -33.22 -22.56 -21.27
C ASP A 141 -33.40 -21.13 -20.74
N SER A 142 -33.81 -20.97 -19.49
CA SER A 142 -33.99 -19.66 -18.83
C SER A 142 -32.64 -19.07 -18.41
N ALA A 143 -32.50 -17.73 -18.49
CA ALA A 143 -31.33 -17.05 -17.93
C ALA A 143 -31.26 -17.24 -16.40
N ASP A 144 -30.04 -17.17 -15.83
CA ASP A 144 -29.84 -17.33 -14.39
C ASP A 144 -30.73 -16.40 -13.57
N GLY A 145 -31.46 -16.99 -12.62
CA GLY A 145 -32.37 -16.26 -11.71
C GLY A 145 -33.75 -15.91 -12.30
N GLN A 146 -34.06 -16.29 -13.54
CA GLN A 146 -35.40 -16.13 -14.09
C GLN A 146 -36.30 -17.29 -13.69
N TRP A 147 -37.24 -17.00 -12.79
CA TRP A 147 -38.29 -17.91 -12.36
C TRP A 147 -39.58 -17.65 -13.13
N GLU A 148 -40.27 -18.72 -13.49
CA GLU A 148 -41.59 -18.66 -14.13
C GLU A 148 -42.66 -19.22 -13.18
N ASP A 149 -43.75 -18.47 -13.07
CA ASP A 149 -44.83 -18.75 -12.13
C ASP A 149 -45.75 -19.85 -12.65
N VAL A 150 -46.01 -20.87 -11.83
CA VAL A 150 -47.01 -21.90 -12.11
C VAL A 150 -48.34 -21.55 -11.45
N GLY A 151 -48.31 -21.09 -10.19
CA GLY A 151 -49.47 -20.57 -9.47
C GLY A 151 -49.56 -20.98 -8.00
N ASN A 152 -50.59 -20.47 -7.32
CA ASN A 152 -50.89 -20.80 -5.92
C ASN A 152 -51.56 -22.17 -5.79
N SER A 153 -51.18 -22.91 -4.76
CA SER A 153 -51.74 -24.19 -4.30
C SER A 153 -51.98 -25.19 -5.43
N PRO A 154 -50.94 -25.52 -6.22
CA PRO A 154 -51.07 -26.44 -7.34
C PRO A 154 -51.50 -27.84 -6.87
N ALA A 155 -52.29 -28.52 -7.70
CA ALA A 155 -52.66 -29.90 -7.43
C ALA A 155 -51.40 -30.80 -7.38
N PRO A 156 -51.39 -31.90 -6.59
CA PRO A 156 -50.22 -32.77 -6.46
C PRO A 156 -49.70 -33.33 -7.79
N SER A 157 -50.60 -33.55 -8.76
CA SER A 157 -50.22 -34.04 -10.09
C SER A 157 -49.48 -32.97 -10.91
N VAL A 158 -49.84 -31.69 -10.74
CA VAL A 158 -49.12 -30.55 -11.34
C VAL A 158 -47.72 -30.43 -10.75
N VAL A 159 -47.57 -30.49 -9.42
CA VAL A 159 -46.25 -30.47 -8.78
C VAL A 159 -45.39 -31.64 -9.26
N ALA A 160 -45.97 -32.85 -9.29
CA ALA A 160 -45.29 -34.04 -9.80
C ALA A 160 -44.85 -33.86 -11.26
N ALA A 161 -45.68 -33.26 -12.11
CA ALA A 161 -45.36 -33.01 -13.51
C ALA A 161 -44.11 -32.14 -13.68
N TYR A 162 -43.81 -31.21 -12.76
CA TYR A 162 -42.59 -30.40 -12.80
C TYR A 162 -41.40 -31.04 -12.07
N ALA A 163 -41.64 -31.76 -10.97
CA ALA A 163 -40.57 -32.26 -10.10
C ALA A 163 -40.09 -33.69 -10.42
N MET A 164 -40.89 -34.51 -11.13
CA MET A 164 -40.59 -35.90 -11.46
C MET A 164 -40.45 -36.12 -12.96
N GLN A 165 -39.57 -37.05 -13.36
CA GLN A 165 -39.37 -37.42 -14.77
C GLN A 165 -40.54 -38.23 -15.35
N ASP A 166 -41.12 -39.16 -14.59
CA ASP A 166 -42.15 -40.10 -15.08
C ASP A 166 -43.59 -39.58 -14.92
N ALA A 167 -43.76 -38.31 -14.53
CA ALA A 167 -45.07 -37.72 -14.33
C ALA A 167 -45.72 -37.27 -15.65
N ASP A 168 -47.05 -37.16 -15.65
CA ASP A 168 -47.81 -36.75 -16.83
C ASP A 168 -47.55 -35.27 -17.15
N VAL A 169 -46.76 -35.03 -18.20
CA VAL A 169 -46.44 -33.68 -18.67
C VAL A 169 -47.66 -32.90 -19.13
N THR A 170 -48.81 -33.54 -19.38
CA THR A 170 -50.04 -32.83 -19.75
C THR A 170 -50.63 -32.01 -18.60
N ASP A 171 -50.26 -32.30 -17.35
CA ASP A 171 -50.64 -31.50 -16.18
C ASP A 171 -49.85 -30.17 -16.09
N ARG A 172 -48.78 -30.00 -16.88
CA ARG A 172 -48.06 -28.72 -16.98
C ARG A 172 -48.87 -27.68 -17.76
N LEU A 173 -48.62 -26.40 -17.46
CA LEU A 173 -49.07 -25.27 -18.29
C LEU A 173 -48.67 -25.50 -19.75
N ARG A 174 -49.55 -25.15 -20.70
CA ARG A 174 -49.35 -25.46 -22.13
C ARG A 174 -48.01 -24.98 -22.66
N ALA A 175 -47.55 -23.80 -22.24
CA ALA A 175 -46.26 -23.23 -22.64
C ALA A 175 -45.04 -24.02 -22.09
N HIS A 176 -45.22 -24.81 -21.03
CA HIS A 176 -44.14 -25.49 -20.31
C HIS A 176 -43.97 -26.96 -20.72
N ARG A 177 -44.90 -27.54 -21.49
CA ARG A 177 -44.95 -28.99 -21.78
C ARG A 177 -43.74 -29.53 -22.55
N GLY A 178 -43.04 -28.70 -23.31
CA GLY A 178 -41.86 -29.08 -24.08
C GLY A 178 -40.52 -28.63 -23.50
N ARG A 179 -40.52 -28.03 -22.30
CA ARG A 179 -39.32 -27.45 -21.69
C ARG A 179 -38.78 -28.33 -20.56
N GLU A 180 -37.47 -28.38 -20.45
CA GLU A 180 -36.78 -29.16 -19.42
C GLU A 180 -36.62 -28.33 -18.14
N VAL A 181 -37.04 -28.91 -17.02
CA VAL A 181 -37.02 -28.24 -15.73
C VAL A 181 -35.64 -28.35 -15.10
N ALA A 182 -35.05 -27.20 -14.77
CA ALA A 182 -33.78 -27.12 -14.05
C ALA A 182 -34.00 -27.25 -12.53
N GLU A 183 -34.99 -26.52 -11.99
CA GLU A 183 -35.25 -26.42 -10.55
C GLU A 183 -36.71 -26.03 -10.28
N VAL A 184 -37.26 -26.50 -9.17
CA VAL A 184 -38.58 -26.09 -8.67
C VAL A 184 -38.46 -25.43 -7.29
N GLU A 185 -39.31 -24.45 -7.03
CA GLU A 185 -39.35 -23.77 -5.73
C GLU A 185 -40.80 -23.55 -5.29
N VAL A 186 -41.08 -23.92 -4.04
CA VAL A 186 -42.39 -23.73 -3.40
C VAL A 186 -42.24 -22.65 -2.34
N LEU A 187 -42.94 -21.54 -2.52
CA LEU A 187 -43.03 -20.47 -1.53
C LEU A 187 -44.18 -20.78 -0.57
N LEU A 188 -43.95 -20.69 0.74
CA LEU A 188 -44.93 -21.10 1.75
C LEU A 188 -45.13 -20.03 2.82
N ALA A 189 -46.36 -19.53 2.98
CA ALA A 189 -46.68 -18.51 3.98
C ALA A 189 -46.77 -19.10 5.40
N ASP A 190 -47.47 -20.24 5.56
CA ASP A 190 -47.75 -20.87 6.86
C ASP A 190 -46.67 -21.92 7.23
N ALA A 191 -45.40 -21.56 7.04
CA ALA A 191 -44.28 -22.44 7.33
C ALA A 191 -44.07 -22.64 8.84
N ARG A 192 -43.95 -23.89 9.30
CA ARG A 192 -43.67 -24.20 10.71
C ARG A 192 -42.23 -23.96 11.13
N LEU A 193 -41.31 -23.95 10.17
CA LEU A 193 -39.88 -23.72 10.41
C LEU A 193 -39.44 -22.55 9.53
N PRO A 194 -38.86 -21.48 10.09
CA PRO A 194 -38.32 -20.35 9.33
C PRO A 194 -36.97 -20.74 8.69
N ALA A 195 -36.99 -21.76 7.83
CA ALA A 195 -35.81 -22.26 7.13
C ALA A 195 -36.14 -22.58 5.67
N LYS A 196 -35.25 -22.19 4.76
CA LYS A 196 -35.25 -22.65 3.38
C LYS A 196 -34.72 -24.07 3.35
N LEU A 197 -35.52 -25.01 2.86
CA LEU A 197 -35.16 -26.42 2.80
C LEU A 197 -34.86 -26.81 1.35
N TYR A 198 -33.66 -27.30 1.10
CA TYR A 198 -33.25 -27.84 -0.20
C TYR A 198 -33.43 -29.37 -0.19
N ASP A 199 -34.27 -29.89 -1.09
CA ASP A 199 -34.34 -31.32 -1.41
C ASP A 199 -33.45 -31.59 -2.61
N LEU A 200 -32.24 -32.07 -2.31
CA LEU A 200 -31.22 -32.31 -3.32
C LEU A 200 -31.28 -33.75 -3.81
N PRO A 201 -31.31 -34.00 -5.14
CA PRO A 201 -31.08 -35.33 -5.67
C PRO A 201 -29.68 -35.81 -5.29
N GLY A 202 -29.47 -37.14 -5.25
CA GLY A 202 -28.18 -37.70 -4.85
C GLY A 202 -27.01 -37.13 -5.66
N TYR A 203 -25.89 -36.87 -5.00
CA TYR A 203 -24.65 -36.35 -5.60
C TYR A 203 -24.20 -37.23 -6.78
N GLY A 204 -23.81 -36.63 -7.91
CA GLY A 204 -23.43 -37.35 -9.14
C GLY A 204 -24.56 -37.55 -10.15
N SER A 205 -25.48 -36.58 -10.28
CA SER A 205 -26.51 -36.59 -11.34
C SER A 205 -25.85 -36.62 -12.73
N PRO A 206 -26.36 -37.40 -13.70
CA PRO A 206 -25.88 -37.36 -15.07
C PRO A 206 -26.20 -36.04 -15.80
N ASN A 207 -27.04 -35.18 -15.23
CA ASN A 207 -27.35 -33.86 -15.78
C ASN A 207 -26.41 -32.78 -15.20
N PRO A 208 -25.55 -32.14 -16.03
CA PRO A 208 -24.58 -31.15 -15.56
C PRO A 208 -25.24 -29.89 -14.95
N VAL A 209 -26.44 -29.52 -15.41
CA VAL A 209 -27.19 -28.38 -14.86
C VAL A 209 -27.65 -28.70 -13.44
N HIS A 210 -28.14 -29.92 -13.19
CA HIS A 210 -28.54 -30.35 -11.85
C HIS A 210 -27.35 -30.47 -10.92
N ASP A 211 -26.18 -30.98 -11.38
CA ASP A 211 -24.97 -31.04 -10.56
C ASP A 211 -24.49 -29.63 -10.14
N MET A 212 -24.55 -28.66 -11.06
CA MET A 212 -24.24 -27.26 -10.76
C MET A 212 -25.17 -26.68 -9.69
N ILE A 213 -26.48 -26.94 -9.79
CA ILE A 213 -27.49 -26.47 -8.82
C ILE A 213 -27.24 -27.10 -7.45
N VAL A 214 -26.98 -28.42 -7.41
CA VAL A 214 -26.68 -29.14 -6.17
C VAL A 214 -25.43 -28.56 -5.51
N ARG A 215 -24.35 -28.33 -6.26
CA ARG A 215 -23.13 -27.69 -5.74
C ARG A 215 -23.39 -26.29 -5.19
N ALA A 216 -24.17 -25.48 -5.90
CA ALA A 216 -24.55 -24.14 -5.47
C ALA A 216 -25.37 -24.18 -4.16
N ALA A 217 -26.36 -25.07 -4.07
CA ALA A 217 -27.18 -25.25 -2.88
C ALA A 217 -26.36 -25.76 -1.67
N MET A 218 -25.39 -26.66 -1.91
CA MET A 218 -24.48 -27.13 -0.86
C MET A 218 -23.57 -26.01 -0.33
N ALA A 219 -23.10 -25.13 -1.22
CA ALA A 219 -22.33 -23.95 -0.82
C ALA A 219 -23.19 -22.96 -0.03
N ASP A 220 -24.45 -22.78 -0.41
CA ASP A 220 -25.41 -21.86 0.22
C ASP A 220 -25.99 -22.38 1.55
N ALA A 221 -25.98 -23.70 1.79
CA ALA A 221 -26.51 -24.31 3.00
C ALA A 221 -25.73 -23.92 4.27
N ASP A 222 -26.42 -23.59 5.35
CA ASP A 222 -25.82 -23.29 6.66
C ASP A 222 -25.58 -24.57 7.48
N CYS A 223 -26.42 -25.57 7.29
CA CYS A 223 -26.24 -26.91 7.85
C CYS A 223 -26.79 -27.98 6.91
N PHE A 224 -26.33 -29.22 7.12
CA PHE A 224 -26.79 -30.38 6.38
C PHE A 224 -27.72 -31.24 7.22
N MET A 225 -28.70 -31.87 6.60
CA MET A 225 -29.55 -32.88 7.24
C MET A 225 -29.38 -34.20 6.49
N TYR A 226 -28.80 -35.20 7.14
CA TYR A 226 -28.66 -36.53 6.57
C TYR A 226 -29.86 -37.40 6.95
N VAL A 227 -30.65 -37.82 5.96
CA VAL A 227 -31.89 -38.57 6.13
C VAL A 227 -31.69 -40.04 5.77
N SER A 228 -31.94 -40.92 6.74
CA SER A 228 -31.98 -42.37 6.58
C SER A 228 -33.36 -42.94 6.95
N HIS A 229 -33.69 -44.13 6.45
CA HIS A 229 -34.95 -44.81 6.74
C HIS A 229 -34.81 -45.75 7.95
N ALA A 230 -35.83 -45.88 8.80
CA ALA A 230 -35.79 -46.68 10.03
C ALA A 230 -35.51 -48.18 9.84
N SER A 231 -35.75 -48.72 8.65
CA SER A 231 -35.45 -50.12 8.30
C SER A 231 -34.06 -50.32 7.66
N ARG A 232 -33.29 -49.24 7.43
CA ARG A 232 -32.02 -49.30 6.72
C ARG A 232 -30.85 -48.92 7.63
N THR A 233 -29.93 -49.86 7.80
CA THR A 233 -28.63 -49.57 8.42
C THR A 233 -27.68 -48.96 7.40
N LEU A 234 -26.78 -48.09 7.86
CA LEU A 234 -25.72 -47.52 7.02
C LEU A 234 -24.86 -48.63 6.40
N SER A 235 -24.49 -48.45 5.14
CA SER A 235 -23.69 -49.38 4.35
C SER A 235 -22.48 -48.68 3.74
N GLU A 236 -21.55 -49.43 3.14
CA GLU A 236 -20.40 -48.84 2.41
C GLU A 236 -20.83 -47.88 1.29
N ARG A 237 -21.99 -48.09 0.67
CA ARG A 237 -22.53 -47.16 -0.35
C ARG A 237 -22.93 -45.81 0.22
N ASP A 238 -23.31 -45.78 1.51
CA ASP A 238 -23.66 -44.57 2.23
C ASP A 238 -22.40 -43.86 2.76
N LEU A 239 -21.30 -44.61 2.97
CA LEU A 239 -20.01 -44.12 3.46
C LEU A 239 -19.41 -43.06 2.54
N ASP A 240 -19.49 -43.20 1.22
CA ASP A 240 -18.91 -42.22 0.29
C ASP A 240 -19.57 -40.85 0.42
N LEU A 241 -20.90 -40.81 0.52
CA LEU A 241 -21.65 -39.58 0.76
C LEU A 241 -21.35 -39.00 2.14
N ILE A 242 -21.21 -39.85 3.16
CA ILE A 242 -20.90 -39.39 4.52
C ILE A 242 -19.46 -38.87 4.63
N ARG A 243 -18.49 -39.50 3.95
CA ARG A 243 -17.10 -39.02 3.85
C ARG A 243 -17.04 -37.67 3.18
N PHE A 244 -17.78 -37.50 2.09
CA PHE A 244 -17.91 -36.21 1.43
C PHE A 244 -18.48 -35.13 2.39
N LEU A 245 -19.49 -35.47 3.20
CA LEU A 245 -20.00 -34.55 4.23
C LEU A 245 -18.97 -34.25 5.32
N TYR A 246 -18.18 -35.25 5.71
CA TYR A 246 -17.13 -35.09 6.71
C TYR A 246 -16.00 -34.17 6.21
N GLU A 247 -15.56 -34.35 4.97
CA GLU A 247 -14.60 -33.43 4.31
C GLU A 247 -15.16 -32.00 4.26
N HIS A 248 -16.44 -31.85 3.90
CA HIS A 248 -17.09 -30.55 3.90
C HIS A 248 -17.18 -29.93 5.30
N TYR A 249 -17.48 -30.72 6.32
CA TYR A 249 -17.49 -30.28 7.72
C TYR A 249 -16.11 -29.82 8.17
N LEU A 250 -15.04 -30.55 7.84
CA LEU A 250 -13.67 -30.17 8.19
C LEU A 250 -13.24 -28.85 7.52
N LEU A 251 -13.71 -28.59 6.30
CA LEU A 251 -13.38 -27.36 5.55
C LEU A 251 -14.24 -26.16 5.97
N SER A 252 -15.55 -26.35 6.14
CA SER A 252 -16.53 -25.26 6.30
C SER A 252 -17.03 -25.08 7.74
N GLY A 253 -16.84 -26.08 8.61
CA GLY A 253 -17.41 -26.10 9.96
C GLY A 253 -18.94 -26.27 10.02
N LYS A 254 -19.60 -26.46 8.86
CA LYS A 254 -21.06 -26.63 8.78
C LYS A 254 -21.49 -27.94 9.44
N ARG A 255 -22.43 -27.87 10.37
CA ARG A 255 -22.89 -29.03 11.16
C ARG A 255 -23.84 -29.94 10.35
N VAL A 256 -23.90 -31.21 10.76
CA VAL A 256 -24.80 -32.21 10.19
C VAL A 256 -25.82 -32.66 11.23
N VAL A 257 -27.10 -32.61 10.89
CA VAL A 257 -28.20 -33.18 11.66
C VAL A 257 -28.53 -34.56 11.10
N TRP A 258 -28.38 -35.58 11.93
CA TRP A 258 -28.62 -36.96 11.56
C TRP A 258 -30.07 -37.34 11.84
N VAL A 259 -30.83 -37.78 10.84
CA VAL A 259 -32.26 -38.07 10.96
C VAL A 259 -32.59 -39.47 10.48
N VAL A 260 -33.35 -40.21 11.29
CA VAL A 260 -34.00 -41.48 10.90
C VAL A 260 -35.49 -41.25 10.78
N THR A 261 -36.02 -41.34 9.56
CA THR A 261 -37.45 -41.19 9.26
C THR A 261 -38.18 -42.54 9.21
N ALA A 262 -39.51 -42.48 9.10
CA ALA A 262 -40.40 -43.63 8.96
C ALA A 262 -40.37 -44.60 10.17
N ILE A 263 -40.15 -44.08 11.37
CA ILE A 263 -40.15 -44.90 12.61
C ILE A 263 -41.49 -45.60 12.85
N ASP A 264 -42.58 -45.08 12.29
CA ASP A 264 -43.92 -45.68 12.33
C ASP A 264 -43.96 -47.03 11.62
N SER A 265 -43.24 -47.18 10.51
CA SER A 265 -43.16 -48.42 9.74
C SER A 265 -42.31 -49.52 10.43
N ALA A 266 -41.41 -49.12 11.34
CA ALA A 266 -40.48 -50.00 12.05
C ALA A 266 -40.79 -50.07 13.56
N SER A 267 -42.08 -50.11 13.88
CA SER A 267 -42.61 -50.12 15.26
C SER A 267 -42.71 -51.54 15.87
N ASN A 268 -42.34 -52.58 15.12
CA ASN A 268 -42.38 -53.96 15.59
C ASN A 268 -41.31 -54.21 16.66
N LEU A 269 -41.58 -55.16 17.56
CA LEU A 269 -40.66 -55.58 18.61
C LEU A 269 -39.76 -56.72 18.10
N ASP A 270 -38.45 -56.59 18.31
CA ASP A 270 -37.49 -57.67 18.08
C ASP A 270 -37.59 -58.77 19.16
N LEU A 271 -36.81 -59.83 19.01
CA LEU A 271 -36.73 -60.94 19.99
C LEU A 271 -36.31 -60.52 21.41
N ARG A 272 -35.79 -59.29 21.58
CA ARG A 272 -35.38 -58.70 22.87
C ARG A 272 -36.41 -57.68 23.37
N ASN A 273 -37.60 -57.61 22.77
CA ASN A 273 -38.64 -56.62 23.04
C ASN A 273 -38.17 -55.16 22.82
N VAL A 274 -37.23 -54.95 21.90
CA VAL A 274 -36.78 -53.62 21.49
C VAL A 274 -37.43 -53.28 20.16
N VAL A 275 -37.95 -52.05 20.06
CA VAL A 275 -38.53 -51.54 18.81
C VAL A 275 -37.46 -51.50 17.72
N GLU A 276 -37.75 -52.05 16.54
CA GLU A 276 -36.78 -52.22 15.44
C GLU A 276 -36.00 -50.95 15.11
N TRP A 277 -36.67 -49.79 15.00
CA TRP A 277 -36.00 -48.52 14.70
C TRP A 277 -34.93 -48.13 15.74
N LYS A 278 -35.09 -48.50 17.02
CA LYS A 278 -34.08 -48.23 18.05
C LYS A 278 -32.81 -49.04 17.81
N ALA A 279 -32.96 -50.27 17.34
CA ALA A 279 -31.81 -51.11 16.98
C ALA A 279 -31.08 -50.55 15.75
N THR A 280 -31.81 -50.04 14.75
CA THR A 280 -31.23 -49.37 13.58
C THR A 280 -30.43 -48.13 13.99
N ILE A 281 -31.00 -47.26 14.84
CA ILE A 281 -30.30 -46.06 15.33
C ILE A 281 -29.03 -46.43 16.09
N ALA A 282 -29.09 -47.42 16.98
CA ALA A 282 -27.93 -47.87 17.72
C ALA A 282 -26.80 -48.33 16.79
N ARG A 283 -27.13 -49.13 15.76
CA ARG A 283 -26.15 -49.60 14.76
C ARG A 283 -25.58 -48.44 13.94
N ASN A 284 -26.42 -47.52 13.48
CA ASN A 284 -25.97 -46.37 12.69
C ASN A 284 -25.08 -45.42 13.51
N ASN A 285 -25.42 -45.19 14.78
CA ASN A 285 -24.60 -44.37 15.68
C ASN A 285 -23.26 -45.05 16.01
N SER A 286 -23.23 -46.37 16.22
CA SER A 286 -21.97 -47.12 16.36
C SER A 286 -21.12 -47.00 15.09
N TYR A 287 -21.74 -47.17 13.92
CA TYR A 287 -21.05 -47.05 12.63
C TYR A 287 -20.40 -45.67 12.45
N LEU A 288 -21.10 -44.58 12.79
CA LEU A 288 -20.52 -43.23 12.74
C LEU A 288 -19.32 -43.07 13.68
N ARG A 289 -19.44 -43.55 14.93
CA ARG A 289 -18.36 -43.44 15.94
C ARG A 289 -17.12 -44.26 15.59
N GLU A 290 -17.31 -45.40 14.94
CA GLU A 290 -16.21 -46.29 14.52
C GLU A 290 -15.47 -45.77 13.28
N ASN A 291 -16.17 -45.10 12.36
CA ASN A 291 -15.60 -44.68 11.07
C ASN A 291 -15.14 -43.21 11.01
N PHE A 292 -15.65 -42.34 11.89
CA PHE A 292 -15.33 -40.90 11.91
C PHE A 292 -14.69 -40.51 13.24
N THR A 293 -13.36 -40.58 13.25
CA THR A 293 -12.52 -40.31 14.43
C THR A 293 -11.56 -39.15 14.18
N LEU A 294 -11.22 -38.46 15.27
CA LEU A 294 -10.16 -37.46 15.32
C LEU A 294 -8.78 -38.14 15.27
N PRO A 295 -7.68 -37.38 15.05
CA PRO A 295 -6.32 -37.94 15.01
C PRO A 295 -5.89 -38.70 16.28
N ASP A 296 -6.57 -38.50 17.40
CA ASP A 296 -6.35 -39.19 18.67
C ASP A 296 -7.13 -40.53 18.80
N GLY A 297 -7.90 -40.89 17.76
CA GLY A 297 -8.73 -42.11 17.72
C GLY A 297 -10.07 -42.01 18.43
N GLN A 298 -10.43 -40.84 19.00
CA GLN A 298 -11.75 -40.62 19.59
C GLN A 298 -12.79 -40.25 18.53
N PRO A 299 -14.09 -40.56 18.72
CA PRO A 299 -15.15 -40.15 17.79
C PRO A 299 -15.23 -38.63 17.65
N ASP A 300 -15.40 -38.12 16.42
CA ASP A 300 -15.60 -36.69 16.19
C ASP A 300 -17.03 -36.28 16.60
N LEU A 301 -17.20 -35.91 17.86
CA LEU A 301 -18.49 -35.48 18.42
C LEU A 301 -18.99 -34.17 17.82
N GLY A 302 -18.12 -33.37 17.18
CA GLY A 302 -18.54 -32.14 16.49
C GLY A 302 -19.28 -32.45 15.19
N PHE A 303 -18.85 -33.48 14.46
CA PHE A 303 -19.53 -33.98 13.26
C PHE A 303 -20.75 -34.88 13.57
N ILE A 304 -20.60 -35.77 14.56
CA ILE A 304 -21.62 -36.77 14.90
C ILE A 304 -22.78 -36.15 15.72
N GLY A 305 -22.48 -35.16 16.57
CA GLY A 305 -23.46 -34.58 17.48
C GLY A 305 -24.08 -35.62 18.43
N GLU A 306 -25.38 -35.51 18.67
CA GLU A 306 -26.14 -36.49 19.48
C GLU A 306 -26.39 -37.82 18.75
N GLY A 307 -26.07 -37.90 17.45
CA GLY A 307 -26.38 -39.01 16.57
C GLY A 307 -27.77 -38.92 15.94
N PHE A 308 -28.27 -40.03 15.40
CA PHE A 308 -29.52 -40.08 14.65
C PHE A 308 -30.77 -39.79 15.50
N LEU A 309 -31.51 -38.74 15.11
CA LEU A 309 -32.80 -38.35 15.64
C LEU A 309 -33.95 -39.14 14.97
N PRO A 310 -34.74 -39.93 15.72
CA PRO A 310 -35.91 -40.63 15.18
C PRO A 310 -37.08 -39.69 14.97
N VAL A 311 -37.72 -39.73 13.80
CA VAL A 311 -38.91 -38.94 13.46
C VAL A 311 -39.92 -39.70 12.58
N SER A 312 -41.20 -39.32 12.64
CA SER A 312 -42.23 -39.76 11.69
C SER A 312 -43.15 -38.61 11.27
N PRO A 313 -42.98 -38.07 10.04
CA PRO A 313 -43.95 -37.15 9.45
C PRO A 313 -45.35 -37.76 9.33
N ALA A 314 -45.45 -39.08 9.11
CA ALA A 314 -46.72 -39.78 8.96
C ALA A 314 -47.55 -39.77 10.25
N LEU A 315 -46.93 -39.97 11.41
CA LEU A 315 -47.62 -39.87 12.71
C LEU A 315 -48.07 -38.44 12.99
N GLU A 316 -47.29 -37.43 12.59
CA GLU A 316 -47.69 -36.03 12.74
C GLU A 316 -48.90 -35.67 11.86
N ALA A 317 -48.91 -36.09 10.59
CA ALA A 317 -50.06 -35.89 9.70
C ALA A 317 -51.32 -36.62 10.21
N ARG A 318 -51.17 -37.84 10.75
CA ARG A 318 -52.26 -38.55 11.44
C ARG A 318 -52.76 -37.80 12.66
N ALA A 319 -51.86 -37.22 13.47
CA ALA A 319 -52.23 -36.41 14.61
C ALA A 319 -53.04 -35.18 14.18
N ALA A 320 -52.64 -34.51 13.09
CA ALA A 320 -53.38 -33.36 12.55
C ALA A 320 -54.78 -33.74 12.06
N LYS A 321 -54.93 -34.86 11.35
CA LYS A 321 -56.24 -35.38 10.91
C LYS A 321 -57.14 -35.69 12.12
N LEU A 322 -56.61 -36.40 13.13
CA LEU A 322 -57.36 -36.73 14.35
C LEU A 322 -57.73 -35.50 15.18
N GLU A 323 -56.91 -34.45 15.17
CA GLU A 323 -57.23 -33.18 15.82
C GLU A 323 -58.40 -32.48 15.10
N ALA A 324 -58.42 -32.51 13.76
CA ALA A 324 -59.54 -32.02 12.97
C ALA A 324 -60.84 -32.84 13.16
N GLU A 325 -60.72 -34.13 13.51
CA GLU A 325 -61.83 -35.03 13.87
C GLU A 325 -62.19 -34.97 15.37
N GLU A 326 -61.67 -33.99 16.12
CA GLU A 326 -61.91 -33.79 17.56
C GLU A 326 -61.42 -34.93 18.49
N ALA A 327 -60.55 -35.83 17.99
CA ALA A 327 -59.98 -36.96 18.73
C ALA A 327 -58.67 -36.58 19.46
N GLU A 328 -58.75 -35.58 20.35
CA GLU A 328 -57.59 -34.85 20.88
C GLU A 328 -56.58 -35.69 21.70
N ALA A 329 -57.04 -36.72 22.43
CA ALA A 329 -56.16 -37.59 23.21
C ALA A 329 -55.26 -38.46 22.31
N SER A 330 -55.84 -39.01 21.23
CA SER A 330 -55.09 -39.78 20.24
C SER A 330 -54.17 -38.88 19.42
N ALA A 331 -54.64 -37.68 19.05
CA ALA A 331 -53.82 -36.68 18.36
C ALA A 331 -52.56 -36.31 19.18
N ARG A 332 -52.72 -36.00 20.48
CA ARG A 332 -51.59 -35.69 21.37
C ARG A 332 -50.58 -36.84 21.46
N ARG A 333 -51.07 -38.09 21.53
CA ARG A 333 -50.20 -39.28 21.56
C ARG A 333 -49.38 -39.41 20.27
N TYR A 334 -50.03 -39.33 19.11
CA TYR A 334 -49.34 -39.44 17.83
C TYR A 334 -48.35 -38.29 17.60
N ARG A 335 -48.67 -37.06 18.05
CA ARG A 335 -47.76 -35.91 18.00
C ARG A 335 -46.51 -36.13 18.87
N ALA A 336 -46.66 -36.68 20.07
CA ALA A 336 -45.53 -37.01 20.93
C ALA A 336 -44.67 -38.16 20.35
N GLU A 337 -45.32 -39.17 19.76
CA GLU A 337 -44.63 -40.31 19.14
C GLU A 337 -43.92 -39.93 17.82
N SER A 338 -44.37 -38.89 17.11
CA SER A 338 -43.79 -38.43 15.85
C SER A 338 -42.40 -37.80 16.00
N ARG A 339 -42.13 -37.16 17.15
CA ARG A 339 -40.88 -36.46 17.48
C ARG A 339 -40.47 -35.35 16.50
N MET A 340 -41.40 -34.89 15.66
CA MET A 340 -41.14 -33.81 14.69
C MET A 340 -40.80 -32.48 15.37
N ASP A 341 -41.46 -32.17 16.49
CA ASP A 341 -41.15 -30.98 17.30
C ASP A 341 -39.72 -31.02 17.86
N THR A 342 -39.23 -32.21 18.26
CA THR A 342 -37.84 -32.38 18.70
C THR A 342 -36.84 -32.08 17.58
N LEU A 343 -37.16 -32.49 16.34
CA LEU A 343 -36.32 -32.16 15.20
C LEU A 343 -36.37 -30.67 14.86
N ARG A 344 -37.55 -30.02 14.89
CA ARG A 344 -37.66 -28.57 14.72
C ARG A 344 -36.86 -27.82 15.78
N GLN A 345 -37.00 -28.19 17.05
CA GLN A 345 -36.23 -27.61 18.14
C GLN A 345 -34.73 -27.85 17.98
N ALA A 346 -34.29 -29.04 17.57
CA ALA A 346 -32.87 -29.31 17.34
C ALA A 346 -32.28 -28.45 16.22
N ILE A 347 -33.07 -28.20 15.17
CA ILE A 347 -32.69 -27.29 14.08
C ILE A 347 -32.64 -25.85 14.63
N GLU A 348 -33.69 -25.38 15.31
CA GLU A 348 -33.76 -24.05 15.93
C GLU A 348 -32.67 -23.81 17.00
N ASP A 349 -32.29 -24.82 17.77
CA ASP A 349 -31.24 -24.76 18.79
C ASP A 349 -29.86 -24.69 18.15
N LEU A 350 -29.61 -25.51 17.13
CA LEU A 350 -28.38 -25.46 16.33
C LEU A 350 -28.17 -24.06 15.75
N ILE A 351 -29.28 -23.37 15.48
CA ILE A 351 -29.34 -22.04 14.91
C ILE A 351 -29.18 -20.94 16.00
N SER A 352 -29.97 -20.99 17.06
CA SER A 352 -29.99 -19.97 18.11
C SER A 352 -28.76 -19.97 19.02
N THR A 353 -28.20 -21.14 19.34
CA THR A 353 -27.06 -21.26 20.27
C THR A 353 -25.69 -21.15 19.59
N GLY A 354 -25.64 -21.07 18.26
CA GLY A 354 -24.39 -21.22 17.54
C GLY A 354 -24.27 -20.55 16.18
N THR A 355 -25.33 -20.13 15.49
CA THR A 355 -25.19 -19.62 14.11
C THR A 355 -25.38 -18.13 13.97
N GLY A 356 -26.08 -17.35 14.81
CA GLY A 356 -26.24 -15.90 14.55
C GLY A 356 -24.91 -15.15 14.32
N THR A 357 -24.02 -15.16 15.32
CA THR A 357 -22.68 -14.55 15.21
C THR A 357 -21.73 -15.36 14.33
N ARG A 358 -21.76 -16.71 14.38
CA ARG A 358 -20.89 -17.53 13.53
C ARG A 358 -21.25 -17.49 12.05
N HIS A 359 -22.52 -17.30 11.71
CA HIS A 359 -23.01 -17.10 10.35
C HIS A 359 -22.58 -15.73 9.86
N ILE A 360 -22.74 -14.68 10.67
CA ILE A 360 -22.21 -13.35 10.36
C ILE A 360 -20.69 -13.42 10.12
N ALA A 361 -19.95 -14.11 11.01
CA ALA A 361 -18.52 -14.31 10.86
C ALA A 361 -18.15 -15.16 9.63
N ALA A 362 -18.92 -16.21 9.32
CA ALA A 362 -18.70 -17.05 8.14
C ALA A 362 -18.95 -16.27 6.84
N VAL A 363 -20.06 -15.53 6.76
CA VAL A 363 -20.38 -14.68 5.61
C VAL A 363 -19.33 -13.56 5.45
N ALA A 364 -18.87 -12.96 6.55
CA ALA A 364 -17.80 -11.97 6.52
C ALA A 364 -16.47 -12.57 6.03
N ALA A 365 -16.12 -13.77 6.48
CA ALA A 365 -14.93 -14.49 6.04
C ALA A 365 -14.99 -14.88 4.55
N GLU A 366 -16.13 -15.39 4.08
CA GLU A 366 -16.38 -15.71 2.68
C GLU A 366 -16.23 -14.46 1.79
N ALA A 367 -16.84 -13.32 2.18
CA ALA A 367 -16.68 -12.07 1.45
C ALA A 367 -15.23 -11.59 1.43
N ARG A 368 -14.51 -11.70 2.56
CA ARG A 368 -13.10 -11.29 2.64
C ARG A 368 -12.21 -12.10 1.71
N VAL A 369 -12.47 -13.40 1.55
CA VAL A 369 -11.72 -14.27 0.62
C VAL A 369 -11.84 -13.77 -0.83
N LEU A 370 -12.96 -13.17 -1.20
CA LEU A 370 -13.16 -12.58 -2.54
C LEU A 370 -12.43 -11.23 -2.68
N LEU A 371 -12.45 -10.37 -1.66
CA LEU A 371 -11.89 -9.02 -1.74
C LEU A 371 -10.36 -8.97 -1.62
N VAL A 372 -9.76 -9.77 -0.74
CA VAL A 372 -8.32 -9.70 -0.40
C VAL A 372 -7.39 -9.90 -1.62
N PRO A 373 -7.62 -10.90 -2.49
CA PRO A 373 -6.78 -11.07 -3.68
C PRO A 373 -6.78 -9.86 -4.59
N ARG A 374 -7.95 -9.23 -4.78
CA ARG A 374 -8.12 -8.05 -5.64
C ARG A 374 -7.45 -6.82 -5.02
N LEU A 375 -7.62 -6.62 -3.71
CA LEU A 375 -6.96 -5.54 -2.98
C LEU A 375 -5.43 -5.63 -3.08
N ARG A 376 -4.85 -6.84 -2.96
CA ARG A 376 -3.39 -7.04 -3.09
C ARG A 376 -2.86 -6.62 -4.45
N VAL A 377 -3.57 -6.94 -5.53
CA VAL A 377 -3.16 -6.54 -6.89
C VAL A 377 -3.17 -5.01 -7.03
N ILE A 378 -4.21 -4.35 -6.51
CA ILE A 378 -4.29 -2.88 -6.50
C ILE A 378 -3.15 -2.29 -5.64
N GLU A 379 -2.90 -2.85 -4.46
CA GLU A 379 -1.82 -2.43 -3.56
C GLU A 379 -0.44 -2.57 -4.20
N ASP A 380 -0.14 -3.73 -4.81
CA ASP A 380 1.14 -3.98 -5.46
C ASP A 380 1.34 -3.06 -6.67
N ARG A 381 0.27 -2.80 -7.44
CA ARG A 381 0.30 -1.84 -8.56
C ARG A 381 0.52 -0.41 -8.08
N LEU A 382 -0.23 0.03 -7.06
CA LEU A 382 -0.09 1.36 -6.46
C LEU A 382 1.34 1.55 -5.91
N ARG A 383 1.89 0.52 -5.26
CA ARG A 383 3.27 0.54 -4.74
C ARG A 383 4.30 0.65 -5.86
N ALA A 384 4.12 -0.08 -6.96
CA ALA A 384 5.02 -0.02 -8.12
C ALA A 384 5.05 1.37 -8.77
N GLU A 385 3.88 1.98 -8.97
CA GLU A 385 3.77 3.31 -9.58
C GLU A 385 4.30 4.42 -8.65
N ARG A 386 4.05 4.30 -7.33
CA ARG A 386 4.58 5.25 -6.33
C ARG A 386 6.10 5.24 -6.26
N LEU A 387 6.74 4.09 -6.34
CA LEU A 387 8.19 3.95 -6.16
C LEU A 387 8.98 4.84 -7.14
N GLU A 388 8.51 4.97 -8.38
CA GLU A 388 9.17 5.82 -9.38
C GLU A 388 8.88 7.32 -9.21
N ILE A 389 7.66 7.69 -8.82
CA ILE A 389 7.24 9.10 -8.66
C ILE A 389 7.75 9.69 -7.34
N ASP A 390 7.67 8.94 -6.25
CA ASP A 390 8.11 9.39 -4.93
C ASP A 390 9.63 9.61 -4.90
N GLY A 391 10.41 8.74 -5.56
CA GLY A 391 11.85 8.95 -5.75
C GLY A 391 12.18 10.24 -6.51
N LEU A 392 11.41 10.58 -7.55
CA LEU A 392 11.59 11.84 -8.28
C LEU A 392 11.18 13.07 -7.45
N ARG A 393 10.13 12.96 -6.64
CA ARG A 393 9.68 14.04 -5.74
C ARG A 393 10.67 14.29 -4.60
N GLU A 394 11.24 13.23 -4.01
CA GLU A 394 12.26 13.33 -2.97
C GLU A 394 13.53 14.00 -3.52
N LEU A 395 13.99 13.60 -4.72
CA LEU A 395 15.10 14.24 -5.40
C LEU A 395 14.85 15.74 -5.66
N LEU A 396 13.64 16.09 -6.12
CA LEU A 396 13.26 17.49 -6.36
C LEU A 396 13.27 18.30 -5.05
N GLY A 397 12.71 17.75 -3.98
CA GLY A 397 12.70 18.37 -2.65
C GLY A 397 14.10 18.59 -2.11
N GLY A 398 14.97 17.58 -2.21
CA GLY A 398 16.37 17.66 -1.80
C GLY A 398 17.17 18.71 -2.58
N GLN A 399 16.95 18.81 -3.90
CA GLN A 399 17.59 19.84 -4.74
C GLN A 399 17.11 21.24 -4.40
N GLN A 400 15.82 21.43 -4.14
CA GLN A 400 15.27 22.72 -3.77
C GLN A 400 15.79 23.22 -2.42
N GLN A 401 15.85 22.34 -1.42
CA GLN A 401 16.41 22.67 -0.11
C GLN A 401 17.90 23.09 -0.21
N ARG A 402 18.67 22.44 -1.08
CA ARG A 402 20.09 22.78 -1.32
C ARG A 402 20.26 24.15 -1.98
N LEU A 403 19.42 24.49 -2.96
CA LEU A 403 19.41 25.82 -3.58
C LEU A 403 19.07 26.92 -2.58
N GLU A 404 18.05 26.70 -1.75
CA GLU A 404 17.63 27.65 -0.70
C GLU A 404 18.74 27.87 0.34
N LEU A 405 19.45 26.80 0.74
CA LEU A 405 20.60 26.90 1.63
C LEU A 405 21.74 27.71 1.00
N LEU A 406 22.06 27.44 -0.27
CA LEU A 406 23.12 28.14 -1.01
C LEU A 406 22.81 29.64 -1.17
N ASP A 407 21.58 29.98 -1.55
CA ASP A 407 21.13 31.37 -1.70
C ASP A 407 21.18 32.15 -0.38
N ARG A 408 20.86 31.49 0.74
CA ARG A 408 20.88 32.11 2.06
C ARG A 408 22.29 32.28 2.63
N ALA A 409 23.15 31.27 2.45
CA ALA A 409 24.44 31.23 3.13
C ALA A 409 25.55 31.98 2.39
N LEU A 410 25.47 32.11 1.06
CA LEU A 410 26.49 32.74 0.23
C LEU A 410 26.87 34.18 0.65
N PRO A 411 25.92 35.11 0.85
CA PRO A 411 26.25 36.47 1.26
C PRO A 411 26.93 36.52 2.64
N GLN A 412 26.47 35.68 3.56
CA GLN A 412 26.99 35.61 4.93
C GLN A 412 28.41 35.05 4.96
N LEU A 413 28.67 34.02 4.16
CA LEU A 413 29.99 33.41 4.01
C LEU A 413 31.00 34.41 3.44
N ARG A 414 30.62 35.14 2.37
CA ARG A 414 31.49 36.16 1.77
C ARG A 414 31.87 37.24 2.79
N GLU A 415 30.90 37.81 3.49
CA GLU A 415 31.15 38.85 4.50
C GLU A 415 32.03 38.34 5.65
N GLN A 416 31.85 37.09 6.06
CA GLN A 416 32.69 36.46 7.09
C GLN A 416 34.14 36.31 6.61
N LEU A 417 34.35 35.86 5.37
CA LEU A 417 35.70 35.68 4.80
C LEU A 417 36.41 37.01 4.57
N GLU A 418 35.71 38.05 4.09
CA GLU A 418 36.27 39.40 3.93
C GLU A 418 36.75 39.97 5.28
N ARG A 419 35.98 39.80 6.36
CA ARG A 419 36.37 40.21 7.72
C ARG A 419 37.58 39.43 8.24
N LYS A 420 37.62 38.12 8.02
CA LYS A 420 38.78 37.28 8.37
C LYS A 420 40.03 37.73 7.60
N LEU A 421 39.91 37.97 6.30
CA LEU A 421 41.00 38.45 5.45
C LEU A 421 41.56 39.78 5.95
N GLN A 422 40.71 40.78 6.20
CA GLN A 422 41.14 42.08 6.73
C GLN A 422 41.91 41.94 8.05
N THR A 423 41.45 41.07 8.94
CA THR A 423 42.13 40.77 10.20
C THR A 423 43.52 40.16 9.99
N ARG A 424 43.65 39.26 9.02
CA ARG A 424 44.91 38.57 8.65
C ARG A 424 45.90 39.53 7.99
N VAL A 425 45.46 40.34 7.03
CA VAL A 425 46.27 41.43 6.42
C VAL A 425 46.75 42.41 7.48
N GLY A 426 45.85 42.82 8.40
CA GLY A 426 46.20 43.71 9.50
C GLY A 426 47.32 43.17 10.38
N ARG A 427 47.39 41.85 10.62
CA ARG A 427 48.48 41.20 11.37
C ARG A 427 49.81 41.24 10.61
N ALA A 428 49.80 40.96 9.31
CA ALA A 428 51.00 41.01 8.47
C ALA A 428 51.55 42.44 8.28
N VAL A 429 50.68 43.45 8.35
CA VAL A 429 51.05 44.87 8.24
C VAL A 429 51.65 45.46 9.52
N ARG A 430 51.39 44.89 10.70
CA ARG A 430 51.87 45.42 12.00
C ARG A 430 53.37 45.74 12.07
N PRO A 431 54.29 44.89 11.55
CA PRO A 431 55.72 45.15 11.65
C PRO A 431 56.16 46.44 10.94
N PHE A 432 55.41 46.92 9.93
CA PHE A 432 55.75 48.15 9.19
C PHE A 432 55.85 49.39 10.09
N GLY A 433 55.21 49.39 11.27
CA GLY A 433 55.40 50.46 12.26
C GLY A 433 56.85 50.62 12.75
N ARG A 434 57.72 49.64 12.52
CA ARG A 434 59.15 49.66 12.88
C ARG A 434 60.09 49.82 11.68
N LEU A 435 59.57 49.83 10.45
CA LEU A 435 60.38 49.84 9.24
C LEU A 435 61.16 51.16 9.09
N ALA A 436 60.51 52.30 9.36
CA ALA A 436 61.16 53.62 9.29
C ALA A 436 62.40 53.68 10.19
N ALA A 437 62.25 53.31 11.46
CA ALA A 437 63.36 53.26 12.42
C ALA A 437 64.49 52.32 11.95
N HIS A 438 64.14 51.17 11.35
CA HIS A 438 65.12 50.25 10.79
C HIS A 438 65.88 50.87 9.60
N LEU A 439 65.18 51.47 8.64
CA LEU A 439 65.80 52.11 7.48
C LEU A 439 66.69 53.29 7.89
N HIS A 440 66.26 54.12 8.83
CA HIS A 440 67.10 55.19 9.39
C HIS A 440 68.37 54.64 10.06
N SER A 441 68.25 53.57 10.85
CA SER A 441 69.41 52.97 11.53
C SER A 441 70.48 52.42 10.57
N VAL A 442 70.07 52.00 9.37
CA VAL A 442 70.96 51.37 8.37
C VAL A 442 71.43 52.39 7.31
N LEU A 443 70.64 53.41 6.98
CA LEU A 443 70.87 54.28 5.82
C LEU A 443 71.29 55.71 6.16
N ASP A 444 71.01 56.23 7.35
CA ASP A 444 71.33 57.63 7.68
C ASP A 444 72.83 57.93 7.59
N ALA A 445 73.68 57.06 8.16
CA ALA A 445 75.13 57.21 8.10
C ALA A 445 75.68 57.05 6.66
N PRO A 446 75.29 56.00 5.90
CA PRO A 446 75.65 55.88 4.48
C PRO A 446 75.20 57.07 3.60
N ILE A 447 74.00 57.62 3.82
CA ILE A 447 73.50 58.78 3.07
C ILE A 447 74.35 60.02 3.36
N ARG A 448 74.66 60.29 4.64
CA ARG A 448 75.49 61.44 5.05
C ARG A 448 76.94 61.36 4.54
N GLN A 449 77.47 60.15 4.40
CA GLN A 449 78.84 59.92 3.91
C GLN A 449 78.96 59.86 2.37
N THR A 450 77.83 59.86 1.65
CA THR A 450 77.79 59.69 0.20
C THR A 450 77.45 61.01 -0.51
N ASP A 451 78.20 61.32 -1.57
CA ASP A 451 77.87 62.42 -2.49
C ASP A 451 76.68 62.05 -3.38
N VAL A 452 75.47 62.18 -2.84
CA VAL A 452 74.18 61.89 -3.48
C VAL A 452 73.86 62.83 -4.66
N SER A 453 74.68 63.86 -4.89
CA SER A 453 74.57 64.68 -6.09
C SER A 453 74.99 63.91 -7.36
N LYS A 454 75.83 62.87 -7.24
CA LYS A 454 76.31 62.05 -8.36
C LYS A 454 75.38 60.85 -8.62
N PRO A 455 74.86 60.65 -9.86
CA PRO A 455 73.91 59.59 -10.18
C PRO A 455 74.36 58.18 -9.79
N ALA A 456 75.62 57.82 -10.05
CA ALA A 456 76.16 56.50 -9.72
C ALA A 456 76.21 56.24 -8.20
N ARG A 457 76.46 57.27 -7.40
CA ARG A 457 76.53 57.20 -5.93
C ARG A 457 75.14 57.22 -5.30
N ALA A 458 74.20 57.99 -5.86
CA ALA A 458 72.79 57.93 -5.47
C ALA A 458 72.17 56.54 -5.75
N ASN A 459 72.55 55.91 -6.88
CA ASN A 459 72.13 54.55 -7.17
C ASN A 459 72.66 53.53 -6.14
N GLN A 460 73.88 53.70 -5.63
CA GLN A 460 74.43 52.83 -4.58
C GLN A 460 73.57 52.90 -3.30
N VAL A 461 73.19 54.10 -2.87
CA VAL A 461 72.28 54.29 -1.72
C VAL A 461 70.92 53.63 -1.98
N GLN A 462 70.39 53.75 -3.20
CA GLN A 462 69.10 53.14 -3.56
C GLN A 462 69.13 51.60 -3.59
N VAL A 463 70.25 51.02 -4.04
CA VAL A 463 70.48 49.57 -3.99
C VAL A 463 70.59 49.11 -2.53
N SER A 464 71.34 49.82 -1.68
CA SER A 464 71.45 49.50 -0.26
C SER A 464 70.10 49.61 0.47
N LYS A 465 69.29 50.60 0.13
CA LYS A 465 67.92 50.76 0.65
C LYS A 465 67.00 49.63 0.22
N THR A 466 67.04 49.28 -1.06
CA THR A 466 66.31 48.13 -1.63
C THR A 466 66.71 46.83 -0.93
N GLN A 467 68.00 46.62 -0.69
CA GLN A 467 68.53 45.44 -0.02
C GLN A 467 68.13 45.42 1.47
N ALA A 468 68.20 46.55 2.17
CA ALA A 468 67.76 46.68 3.57
C ALA A 468 66.26 46.40 3.71
N LEU A 469 65.44 46.98 2.84
CA LEU A 469 64.00 46.74 2.80
C LEU A 469 63.67 45.26 2.52
N ARG A 470 64.32 44.67 1.51
CA ARG A 470 64.15 43.25 1.18
C ARG A 470 64.52 42.33 2.33
N THR A 471 65.69 42.54 2.93
CA THR A 471 66.18 41.74 4.07
C THR A 471 65.24 41.84 5.26
N TRP A 472 64.69 43.02 5.52
CA TRP A 472 63.72 43.24 6.60
C TRP A 472 62.36 42.57 6.32
N MET A 473 61.88 42.63 5.08
CA MET A 473 60.62 41.99 4.68
C MET A 473 60.68 40.46 4.72
N GLU A 474 61.82 39.89 4.29
CA GLU A 474 62.06 38.44 4.20
C GLU A 474 62.58 37.84 5.53
N ALA A 475 62.78 38.64 6.57
CA ALA A 475 63.21 38.15 7.87
C ALA A 475 62.21 37.12 8.45
N PRO A 476 62.62 36.23 9.37
CA PRO A 476 61.72 35.24 9.97
C PRO A 476 60.46 35.84 10.61
N THR A 477 60.53 37.06 11.13
CA THR A 477 59.39 37.82 11.67
C THR A 477 59.00 39.02 10.79
N GLY A 478 59.44 39.01 9.53
CA GLY A 478 59.17 40.05 8.55
C GLY A 478 57.76 39.92 7.96
N PRO A 479 57.18 41.02 7.43
CA PRO A 479 55.83 41.00 6.85
C PRO A 479 55.59 39.95 5.76
N ALA A 480 56.58 39.63 4.91
CA ALA A 480 56.38 38.67 3.82
C ALA A 480 56.22 37.24 4.35
N THR A 481 57.05 36.87 5.34
CA THR A 481 56.99 35.57 6.02
C THR A 481 55.68 35.45 6.81
N LEU A 482 55.33 36.49 7.58
CA LEU A 482 54.07 36.53 8.32
C LEU A 482 52.84 36.50 7.40
N TRP A 483 52.90 37.15 6.24
CA TRP A 483 51.81 37.06 5.27
C TRP A 483 51.64 35.66 4.72
N THR A 484 52.74 34.96 4.41
CA THR A 484 52.68 33.56 3.98
C THR A 484 51.96 32.70 5.02
N GLU A 485 52.32 32.82 6.29
CA GLU A 485 51.66 32.11 7.39
C GLU A 485 50.18 32.51 7.56
N GLN A 486 49.88 33.82 7.53
CA GLN A 486 48.51 34.30 7.67
C GLN A 486 47.63 33.95 6.47
N PHE A 487 48.19 33.85 5.27
CA PHE A 487 47.50 33.48 4.05
C PHE A 487 47.16 31.98 4.05
N GLU A 488 48.07 31.12 4.49
CA GLU A 488 47.76 29.70 4.69
C GLU A 488 46.69 29.49 5.78
N ALA A 489 46.78 30.22 6.89
CA ALA A 489 45.73 30.21 7.90
C ALA A 489 44.39 30.75 7.36
N PHE A 490 44.42 31.72 6.45
CA PHE A 490 43.22 32.23 5.78
C PHE A 490 42.60 31.19 4.84
N LYS A 491 43.40 30.45 4.07
CA LYS A 491 42.90 29.33 3.26
C LYS A 491 42.22 28.26 4.11
N GLN A 492 42.77 27.93 5.28
CA GLN A 492 42.12 27.04 6.24
C GLN A 492 40.81 27.63 6.78
N ASP A 493 40.79 28.94 7.07
CA ASP A 493 39.58 29.66 7.48
C ASP A 493 38.47 29.59 6.41
N VAL A 494 38.84 29.58 5.12
CA VAL A 494 37.93 29.41 3.98
C VAL A 494 37.35 28.01 3.96
N VAL A 495 38.19 26.97 4.02
CA VAL A 495 37.73 25.57 4.06
C VAL A 495 36.78 25.32 5.21
N GLN A 496 37.15 25.77 6.41
CA GLN A 496 36.34 25.57 7.60
C GLN A 496 35.00 26.32 7.50
N ALA A 497 34.97 27.50 6.88
CA ALA A 497 33.74 28.25 6.71
C ALA A 497 32.80 27.58 5.68
N VAL A 498 33.35 26.99 4.61
CA VAL A 498 32.59 26.16 3.66
C VAL A 498 32.07 24.90 4.36
N ASP A 499 32.92 24.18 5.08
CA ASP A 499 32.54 22.95 5.79
C ASP A 499 31.49 23.21 6.88
N ASN A 500 31.56 24.30 7.62
CA ASN A 500 30.54 24.64 8.63
C ASN A 500 29.15 24.93 8.02
N VAL A 501 29.11 25.45 6.79
CA VAL A 501 27.85 25.81 6.10
C VAL A 501 27.27 24.61 5.36
N PHE A 502 28.12 23.77 4.80
CA PHE A 502 27.75 22.71 3.86
C PHE A 502 28.06 21.29 4.36
N GLY A 503 28.55 21.14 5.60
CA GLY A 503 29.22 19.99 6.21
C GLY A 503 28.42 18.70 6.41
N ASP A 504 27.48 18.40 5.52
CA ASP A 504 27.16 17.03 5.22
C ASP A 504 28.17 16.51 4.19
N LYS A 505 28.62 15.26 4.35
CA LYS A 505 29.70 14.58 3.59
C LYS A 505 29.50 14.51 2.05
N ASP A 506 28.53 15.22 1.49
CA ASP A 506 27.99 15.03 0.15
C ASP A 506 28.55 16.05 -0.88
N LEU A 507 29.09 17.20 -0.45
CA LEU A 507 29.66 18.21 -1.36
C LEU A 507 31.11 17.91 -1.76
N ALA A 508 31.94 17.44 -0.82
CA ALA A 508 33.34 17.10 -1.07
C ALA A 508 33.51 15.87 -2.01
N GLY A 509 32.47 15.05 -2.17
CA GLY A 509 32.50 13.84 -3.02
C GLY A 509 31.77 13.96 -4.36
N ARG A 510 31.11 15.09 -4.66
CA ARG A 510 30.20 15.20 -5.84
C ARG A 510 30.33 16.50 -6.64
N LEU A 511 31.32 17.33 -6.35
CA LEU A 511 31.82 18.31 -7.32
C LEU A 511 32.51 17.52 -8.47
N PRO A 512 32.33 17.93 -9.73
CA PRO A 512 32.79 17.15 -10.89
C PRO A 512 34.31 16.98 -10.88
N ASP A 513 34.82 15.79 -10.54
CA ASP A 513 36.22 15.28 -10.58
C ASP A 513 37.38 16.24 -10.23
N SER A 514 37.07 17.42 -9.73
CA SER A 514 37.96 18.43 -9.19
C SER A 514 37.75 18.35 -7.70
N VAL A 515 38.57 17.50 -7.07
CA VAL A 515 38.83 17.56 -5.63
C VAL A 515 38.96 19.05 -5.30
N PHE A 516 38.16 19.53 -4.35
CA PHE A 516 38.27 20.91 -3.87
C PHE A 516 39.64 21.05 -3.20
N ASP A 517 40.68 21.24 -4.01
CA ASP A 517 42.04 21.39 -3.58
C ASP A 517 42.22 22.87 -3.27
N VAL A 518 42.56 23.15 -2.02
CA VAL A 518 42.94 24.47 -1.55
C VAL A 518 44.15 25.01 -2.34
N ASN A 519 44.92 24.12 -2.98
CA ASN A 519 45.97 24.48 -3.91
C ASN A 519 45.46 24.88 -5.31
N ASP A 520 44.26 24.43 -5.74
CA ASP A 520 43.59 24.87 -6.98
C ASP A 520 42.96 26.28 -6.84
N LEU A 521 42.81 26.78 -5.61
CA LEU A 521 42.45 28.18 -5.34
C LEU A 521 43.62 29.15 -5.59
N SER A 522 44.80 28.65 -5.96
CA SER A 522 45.92 29.49 -6.42
C SER A 522 45.91 29.57 -7.95
N VAL A 523 45.54 30.75 -8.47
CA VAL A 523 45.56 31.21 -9.87
C VAL A 523 45.50 30.09 -10.94
N PRO A 524 44.34 29.81 -11.54
CA PRO A 524 44.23 28.82 -12.60
C PRO A 524 44.80 29.31 -13.94
N GLN A 525 45.52 28.43 -14.65
CA GLN A 525 45.71 28.54 -16.10
C GLN A 525 44.36 28.27 -16.79
N ARG A 526 43.69 29.32 -17.27
CA ARG A 526 42.38 29.21 -17.94
C ARG A 526 42.47 28.47 -19.29
N THR A 527 41.73 27.37 -19.42
CA THR A 527 41.28 26.80 -20.70
C THR A 527 39.94 27.44 -21.10
N HIS A 528 40.01 28.35 -22.07
CA HIS A 528 38.96 28.85 -22.98
C HIS A 528 37.56 29.22 -22.44
N ARG A 529 37.35 30.53 -22.25
CA ARG A 529 36.34 31.32 -23.00
C ARG A 529 36.72 32.81 -22.95
N ALA A 530 36.66 33.48 -24.10
CA ALA A 530 37.09 34.85 -24.27
C ALA A 530 36.10 35.83 -23.62
N THR A 531 36.51 36.47 -22.53
CA THR A 531 36.13 37.86 -22.20
C THR A 531 37.17 38.42 -21.23
N THR A 532 37.91 39.41 -21.76
CA THR A 532 38.71 40.44 -21.06
C THR A 532 39.67 40.00 -19.94
N ALA A 533 40.74 39.29 -20.33
CA ALA A 533 42.05 39.38 -19.65
C ALA A 533 42.62 40.83 -19.59
N GLN A 534 41.98 41.78 -20.29
CA GLN A 534 42.27 43.21 -20.22
C GLN A 534 41.81 43.87 -18.91
N ASP A 535 40.88 43.30 -18.13
CA ASP A 535 40.31 43.99 -16.95
C ASP A 535 41.20 43.88 -15.70
N VAL A 536 41.81 42.70 -15.49
CA VAL A 536 42.78 42.46 -14.40
C VAL A 536 44.08 43.21 -14.66
N VAL A 537 44.50 43.28 -15.93
CA VAL A 537 45.64 44.10 -16.34
C VAL A 537 45.28 45.59 -16.31
N GLN A 538 44.05 46.03 -16.59
CA GLN A 538 43.66 47.44 -16.49
C GLN A 538 43.58 47.96 -15.06
N ARG A 539 43.17 47.15 -14.07
CA ARG A 539 43.19 47.61 -12.66
C ARG A 539 44.61 47.70 -12.08
N ALA A 540 45.53 46.86 -12.53
CA ALA A 540 46.95 46.97 -12.19
C ALA A 540 47.69 48.03 -13.03
N ALA A 541 47.32 48.21 -14.31
CA ALA A 541 47.92 49.20 -15.22
C ALA A 541 47.37 50.62 -15.01
N ALA A 542 46.16 50.79 -14.45
CA ALA A 542 45.65 52.10 -14.04
C ALA A 542 46.48 52.75 -12.91
N LEU A 543 47.30 51.96 -12.19
CA LEU A 543 48.25 52.44 -11.20
C LEU A 543 49.67 52.68 -11.76
N VAL A 544 49.93 52.33 -13.03
CA VAL A 544 51.21 52.57 -13.72
C VAL A 544 50.96 53.28 -15.05
N GLY A 545 50.49 54.52 -14.98
CA GLY A 545 50.37 55.40 -16.13
C GLY A 545 51.18 56.68 -15.94
N ILE A 546 52.40 56.73 -16.51
CA ILE A 546 52.99 57.84 -17.31
C ILE A 546 54.49 57.55 -17.64
N VAL A 547 54.71 57.09 -18.88
CA VAL A 547 55.76 57.36 -19.91
C VAL A 547 57.24 56.90 -19.76
N THR A 548 57.67 56.14 -20.79
CA THR A 548 58.96 55.53 -21.23
C THR A 548 59.93 56.51 -21.97
N PRO A 549 61.06 56.13 -22.64
CA PRO A 549 62.05 55.02 -22.52
C PRO A 549 63.54 55.51 -22.48
N VAL A 550 64.54 54.64 -22.23
CA VAL A 550 65.80 54.43 -23.02
C VAL A 550 66.82 53.53 -22.27
N ALA A 551 67.12 52.41 -22.94
CA ALA A 551 68.36 51.61 -23.04
C ALA A 551 69.35 51.46 -21.86
N ALA A 552 69.48 50.23 -21.35
CA ALA A 552 70.60 49.32 -21.68
C ALA A 552 70.55 48.03 -20.82
N GLY A 553 70.26 46.89 -21.48
CA GLY A 553 70.70 45.54 -21.10
C GLY A 553 70.18 44.91 -19.80
N GLY A 554 69.30 43.92 -19.89
CA GLY A 554 69.14 42.90 -18.84
C GLY A 554 67.71 42.41 -18.61
N THR A 555 67.31 41.41 -19.38
CA THR A 555 66.19 40.47 -19.20
C THR A 555 65.82 40.11 -17.75
N TRP A 556 64.64 40.51 -17.24
CA TRP A 556 63.92 39.80 -16.16
C TRP A 556 62.43 40.20 -16.13
N LEU A 557 61.54 39.46 -16.81
CA LEU A 557 60.09 39.49 -16.52
C LEU A 557 59.33 38.22 -16.92
N TYR A 558 59.99 37.06 -16.95
CA TYR A 558 59.29 35.77 -17.13
C TYR A 558 59.86 34.73 -16.17
N GLY A 559 59.05 34.25 -15.24
CA GLY A 559 59.35 33.07 -14.43
C GLY A 559 59.21 33.25 -12.92
N LEU A 560 57.97 33.38 -12.42
CA LEU A 560 57.59 32.97 -11.06
C LEU A 560 56.19 32.34 -11.13
N ALA A 561 56.14 31.14 -11.71
CA ALA A 561 54.96 30.28 -11.73
C ALA A 561 55.44 28.83 -11.57
N ALA A 562 56.01 28.52 -10.40
CA ALA A 562 56.21 27.18 -9.88
C ALA A 562 56.74 27.31 -8.44
N ALA A 563 56.13 26.55 -7.51
CA ALA A 563 56.36 26.52 -6.06
C ALA A 563 55.67 27.62 -5.23
N GLY A 564 54.77 27.16 -4.35
CA GLY A 564 53.84 27.94 -3.53
C GLY A 564 54.45 28.79 -2.41
N THR A 565 55.44 29.63 -2.67
CA THR A 565 55.98 30.57 -1.67
C THR A 565 56.63 31.81 -2.32
N VAL A 566 55.92 32.72 -2.98
CA VAL A 566 56.54 34.04 -3.27
C VAL A 566 55.51 35.15 -3.44
N PHE A 567 55.20 35.88 -2.36
CA PHE A 567 54.90 37.31 -2.48
C PHE A 567 56.14 37.95 -3.12
N PRO A 568 56.14 38.53 -4.34
CA PRO A 568 57.40 38.86 -5.01
C PRO A 568 57.99 40.13 -4.40
N PRO A 569 59.00 40.05 -3.51
CA PRO A 569 59.50 41.23 -2.82
C PRO A 569 60.33 42.07 -3.80
N ALA A 570 60.88 41.45 -4.86
CA ALA A 570 61.79 42.11 -5.79
C ALA A 570 61.11 43.12 -6.73
N GLY A 571 59.95 42.80 -7.30
CA GLY A 571 59.22 43.70 -8.21
C GLY A 571 58.55 44.87 -7.48
N PHE A 572 58.08 44.61 -6.26
CA PHE A 572 57.40 45.55 -5.38
C PHE A 572 58.34 46.65 -4.84
N VAL A 573 59.53 46.25 -4.36
CA VAL A 573 60.53 47.17 -3.79
C VAL A 573 61.11 48.12 -4.86
N ALA A 574 61.25 47.65 -6.10
CA ALA A 574 61.77 48.46 -7.19
C ALA A 574 60.80 49.56 -7.65
N GLY A 575 59.48 49.32 -7.59
CA GLY A 575 58.46 50.28 -8.01
C GLY A 575 58.31 51.49 -7.08
N ALA A 576 58.28 51.26 -5.76
CA ALA A 576 58.18 52.34 -4.76
C ALA A 576 59.45 53.22 -4.72
N ALA A 577 60.62 52.59 -4.88
CA ALA A 577 61.92 53.24 -4.98
C ALA A 577 62.03 54.22 -6.18
N ALA A 578 61.37 53.94 -7.30
CA ALA A 578 61.44 54.76 -8.51
C ALA A 578 60.65 56.08 -8.41
N LEU A 579 59.50 56.08 -7.72
CA LEU A 579 58.64 57.26 -7.59
C LEU A 579 59.30 58.39 -6.78
N VAL A 580 60.04 58.04 -5.73
CA VAL A 580 60.73 59.04 -4.89
C VAL A 580 62.05 59.50 -5.49
N PHE A 581 62.78 58.62 -6.20
CA PHE A 581 63.93 59.04 -6.99
C PHE A 581 63.53 60.11 -8.03
N MET A 582 62.35 59.99 -8.66
CA MET A 582 61.82 61.03 -9.56
C MET A 582 61.42 62.32 -8.83
N GLY A 583 60.77 62.23 -7.66
CA GLY A 583 60.41 63.41 -6.85
C GLY A 583 61.63 64.22 -6.38
N ILE A 584 62.68 63.51 -5.94
CA ILE A 584 63.96 64.08 -5.52
C ILE A 584 64.72 64.66 -6.73
N GLN A 585 64.77 63.96 -7.87
CA GLN A 585 65.41 64.47 -9.09
C GLN A 585 64.71 65.73 -9.64
N TYR A 586 63.39 65.82 -9.50
CA TYR A 586 62.62 67.01 -9.91
C TYR A 586 62.93 68.22 -8.99
N ARG A 587 63.11 67.99 -7.69
CA ARG A 587 63.41 69.04 -6.69
C ARG A 587 64.90 69.39 -6.56
N LYS A 588 65.79 68.49 -7.00
CA LYS A 588 67.25 68.71 -7.12
C LYS A 588 67.63 69.96 -7.93
N LYS A 589 66.75 70.43 -8.82
CA LYS A 589 66.94 71.70 -9.56
C LYS A 589 66.80 72.96 -8.69
N ARG A 590 66.30 72.86 -7.45
CA ARG A 590 66.05 73.99 -6.53
C ARG A 590 66.90 73.99 -5.27
N ILE A 591 67.65 72.93 -5.00
CA ILE A 591 68.45 72.77 -3.76
C ILE A 591 69.93 72.90 -4.13
N SER A 592 70.61 73.88 -3.54
CA SER A 592 71.98 74.25 -3.91
C SER A 592 73.08 73.60 -3.06
N SER A 593 72.76 72.98 -1.91
CA SER A 593 73.73 72.34 -1.03
C SER A 593 73.56 70.82 -0.94
N LEU A 594 74.68 70.10 -0.83
CA LEU A 594 74.71 68.64 -0.67
C LEU A 594 74.03 68.21 0.63
N GLU A 595 74.22 68.95 1.72
CA GLU A 595 73.65 68.67 3.04
C GLU A 595 72.11 68.70 3.01
N ALA A 596 71.51 69.71 2.35
CA ALA A 596 70.06 69.79 2.21
C ALA A 596 69.49 68.64 1.35
N LEU A 597 70.26 68.17 0.35
CA LEU A 597 69.87 67.01 -0.46
C LEU A 597 69.96 65.71 0.36
N GLN A 598 70.97 65.57 1.22
CA GLN A 598 71.08 64.42 2.14
C GLN A 598 69.96 64.41 3.18
N GLU A 599 69.59 65.56 3.75
CA GLU A 599 68.45 65.68 4.68
C GLU A 599 67.10 65.36 4.00
N GLU A 600 66.90 65.75 2.74
CA GLU A 600 65.69 65.38 1.99
C GLU A 600 65.59 63.87 1.75
N TRP A 601 66.71 63.19 1.43
CA TRP A 601 66.73 61.73 1.29
C TRP A 601 66.42 61.01 2.60
N ILE A 602 66.92 61.53 3.73
CA ILE A 602 66.62 60.99 5.06
C ILE A 602 65.14 61.23 5.38
N GLY A 603 64.64 62.46 5.22
CA GLY A 603 63.23 62.80 5.49
C GLY A 603 62.22 62.09 4.58
N ALA A 604 62.63 61.65 3.39
CA ALA A 604 61.78 60.90 2.47
C ALA A 604 61.56 59.42 2.89
N ILE A 605 62.37 58.88 3.81
CA ILE A 605 62.27 57.49 4.28
C ILE A 605 60.89 57.21 4.88
N ASP A 606 60.37 58.10 5.74
CA ASP A 606 59.07 57.92 6.40
C ASP A 606 57.90 57.86 5.40
N ALA A 607 57.91 58.76 4.41
CA ALA A 607 56.88 58.80 3.36
C ALA A 607 56.92 57.52 2.50
N GLU A 608 58.11 57.03 2.18
CA GLU A 608 58.25 55.76 1.45
C GLU A 608 57.78 54.56 2.25
N VAL A 609 58.05 54.51 3.56
CA VAL A 609 57.55 53.44 4.43
C VAL A 609 56.03 53.40 4.45
N ALA A 610 55.36 54.56 4.47
CA ALA A 610 53.92 54.63 4.38
C ALA A 610 53.39 54.07 3.05
N VAL A 611 54.01 54.44 1.92
CA VAL A 611 53.65 53.95 0.58
C VAL A 611 53.87 52.44 0.46
N VAL A 612 55.03 51.94 0.90
CA VAL A 612 55.35 50.50 0.88
C VAL A 612 54.38 49.71 1.76
N LYS A 613 53.99 50.24 2.92
CA LYS A 613 52.98 49.62 3.79
C LYS A 613 51.61 49.54 3.12
N GLU A 614 51.15 50.63 2.52
CA GLU A 614 49.85 50.71 1.84
C GLU A 614 49.80 49.76 0.65
N GLN A 615 50.82 49.77 -0.20
CA GLN A 615 50.91 48.88 -1.35
C GLN A 615 50.98 47.40 -0.91
N PHE A 616 51.62 47.09 0.22
CA PHE A 616 51.68 45.73 0.75
C PHE A 616 50.29 45.28 1.21
N ALA A 617 49.59 46.13 1.96
CA ALA A 617 48.23 45.86 2.43
C ALA A 617 47.25 45.66 1.25
N LEU A 618 47.37 46.48 0.20
CA LEU A 618 46.58 46.34 -1.03
C LEU A 618 46.89 45.02 -1.75
N SER A 619 48.17 44.68 -1.94
CA SER A 619 48.57 43.45 -2.62
C SER A 619 48.13 42.20 -1.85
N ALA A 620 48.28 42.18 -0.53
CA ALA A 620 47.81 41.09 0.33
C ALA A 620 46.28 41.00 0.32
N GLY A 621 45.59 42.15 0.31
CA GLY A 621 44.15 42.24 0.14
C GLY A 621 43.67 41.65 -1.19
N VAL A 622 44.28 42.04 -2.32
CA VAL A 622 43.96 41.50 -3.65
C VAL A 622 44.13 39.99 -3.69
N GLN A 623 45.28 39.47 -3.21
CA GLN A 623 45.55 38.04 -3.19
C GLN A 623 44.53 37.25 -2.36
N GLY A 624 44.06 37.79 -1.24
CA GLY A 624 43.01 37.15 -0.44
C GLY A 624 41.61 37.27 -1.06
N THR A 625 41.29 38.41 -1.67
CA THR A 625 40.03 38.62 -2.38
C THR A 625 39.90 37.70 -3.59
N ASP A 626 40.99 37.44 -4.31
CA ASP A 626 41.01 36.47 -5.41
C ASP A 626 40.53 35.08 -4.95
N VAL A 627 40.93 34.63 -3.75
CA VAL A 627 40.46 33.35 -3.17
C VAL A 627 38.96 33.39 -2.86
N ILE A 628 38.45 34.52 -2.34
CA ILE A 628 37.02 34.71 -2.06
C ILE A 628 36.20 34.72 -3.35
N ASP A 629 36.70 35.37 -4.40
CA ASP A 629 36.02 35.45 -5.69
C ASP A 629 36.03 34.09 -6.42
N HIS A 630 37.14 33.34 -6.37
CA HIS A 630 37.18 31.97 -6.92
C HIS A 630 36.21 31.02 -6.19
N LEU A 631 36.07 31.15 -4.87
CA LEU A 631 35.05 30.43 -4.12
C LEU A 631 33.64 30.82 -4.61
N GLY A 632 33.39 32.10 -4.83
CA GLY A 632 32.12 32.61 -5.37
C GLY A 632 31.79 32.02 -6.74
N ASP A 633 32.76 31.98 -7.66
CA ASP A 633 32.60 31.41 -9.00
C ASP A 633 32.29 29.91 -8.93
N ASN A 634 33.00 29.15 -8.09
CA ASN A 634 32.75 27.72 -7.90
C ASN A 634 31.34 27.44 -7.33
N LEU A 635 30.88 28.25 -6.37
CA LEU A 635 29.55 28.11 -5.80
C LEU A 635 28.45 28.55 -6.79
N ALA A 636 28.72 29.53 -7.65
CA ALA A 636 27.81 29.90 -8.74
C ALA A 636 27.68 28.80 -9.79
N GLN A 637 28.78 28.13 -10.15
CA GLN A 637 28.76 26.98 -11.04
C GLN A 637 27.99 25.80 -10.43
N TYR A 638 28.19 25.53 -9.14
CA TYR A 638 27.44 24.50 -8.42
C TYR A 638 25.93 24.81 -8.36
N ARG A 639 25.56 26.08 -8.15
CA ARG A 639 24.17 26.55 -8.24
C ARG A 639 23.58 26.26 -9.62
N GLU A 640 24.27 26.61 -10.69
CA GLU A 640 23.80 26.37 -12.06
C GLU A 640 23.56 24.87 -12.32
N GLN A 641 24.45 24.00 -11.83
CA GLN A 641 24.28 22.55 -11.93
C GLN A 641 23.05 22.05 -11.16
N LEU A 642 22.80 22.56 -9.95
CA LEU A 642 21.61 22.23 -9.17
C LEU A 642 20.32 22.71 -9.86
N GLU A 643 20.32 23.91 -10.46
CA GLU A 643 19.19 24.44 -11.22
C GLU A 643 18.90 23.59 -12.47
N GLN A 644 19.93 23.22 -13.24
CA GLN A 644 19.80 22.34 -14.40
C GLN A 644 19.29 20.95 -14.01
N SER A 645 19.78 20.39 -12.91
CA SER A 645 19.33 19.08 -12.42
C SER A 645 17.87 19.13 -11.94
N ARG A 646 17.48 20.19 -11.23
CA ARG A 646 16.09 20.44 -10.82
C ARG A 646 15.16 20.54 -12.02
N ASP A 647 15.56 21.29 -13.04
CA ASP A 647 14.74 21.49 -14.23
C ASP A 647 14.63 20.20 -15.04
N PHE A 648 15.69 19.38 -15.10
CA PHE A 648 15.65 18.04 -15.66
C PHE A 648 14.69 17.11 -14.90
N VAL A 649 14.75 17.10 -13.56
CA VAL A 649 13.83 16.31 -12.72
C VAL A 649 12.38 16.78 -12.91
N ARG A 650 12.13 18.09 -12.99
CA ARG A 650 10.80 18.66 -13.29
C ARG A 650 10.29 18.24 -14.67
N LEU A 651 11.13 18.31 -15.70
CA LEU A 651 10.79 17.84 -17.05
C LEU A 651 10.50 16.34 -17.07
N ARG A 652 11.23 15.55 -16.28
CA ARG A 652 11.01 14.12 -16.15
C ARG A 652 9.70 13.80 -15.43
N ILE A 653 9.36 14.53 -14.35
CA ILE A 653 8.04 14.43 -13.70
C ILE A 653 6.91 14.83 -14.67
N ALA A 654 7.13 15.87 -15.48
CA ALA A 654 6.18 16.35 -16.47
C ALA A 654 6.14 15.51 -17.75
N HIS A 655 6.97 14.46 -17.87
CA HIS A 655 6.97 13.58 -19.03
C HIS A 655 5.61 12.88 -19.15
N PRO A 656 5.05 12.72 -20.37
CA PRO A 656 3.70 12.15 -20.55
C PRO A 656 3.49 10.80 -19.85
N GLU A 657 4.52 9.93 -19.85
CA GLU A 657 4.49 8.65 -19.15
C GLU A 657 4.31 8.82 -17.63
N ASN A 658 5.01 9.77 -17.00
CA ASN A 658 4.89 10.03 -15.57
C ASN A 658 3.61 10.78 -15.21
N GLN A 659 3.04 11.58 -16.13
CA GLN A 659 1.71 12.15 -15.97
C GLN A 659 0.62 11.08 -16.02
N VAL A 660 0.73 10.11 -16.94
CA VAL A 660 -0.17 8.94 -17.01
C VAL A 660 -0.08 8.15 -15.70
N ARG A 661 1.14 7.91 -15.18
CA ARG A 661 1.33 7.23 -13.89
C ARG A 661 0.76 8.00 -12.70
N GLN A 662 0.92 9.32 -12.65
CA GLN A 662 0.28 10.16 -11.63
C GLN A 662 -1.25 10.07 -11.70
N GLY A 663 -1.83 10.16 -12.90
CA GLY A 663 -3.27 9.96 -13.09
C GLY A 663 -3.72 8.57 -12.67
N LEU A 664 -2.90 7.54 -12.88
CA LEU A 664 -3.18 6.18 -12.43
C LEU A 664 -3.13 6.06 -10.90
N ILE A 665 -2.16 6.69 -10.22
CA ILE A 665 -2.12 6.75 -8.75
C ILE A 665 -3.37 7.44 -8.20
N GLU A 666 -3.76 8.59 -8.76
CA GLU A 666 -4.94 9.34 -8.34
C GLU A 666 -6.24 8.55 -8.50
N GLN A 667 -6.30 7.63 -9.47
CA GLN A 667 -7.43 6.72 -9.67
C GLN A 667 -7.38 5.49 -8.74
N LEU A 668 -6.19 4.90 -8.52
CA LEU A 668 -6.03 3.67 -7.73
C LEU A 668 -6.13 3.91 -6.21
N GLU A 669 -5.67 5.05 -5.73
CA GLU A 669 -5.60 5.38 -4.30
C GLU A 669 -6.96 5.39 -3.57
N PRO A 670 -8.02 6.05 -4.07
CA PRO A 670 -9.33 6.00 -3.41
C PRO A 670 -9.92 4.60 -3.41
N VAL A 671 -9.70 3.81 -4.47
CA VAL A 671 -10.17 2.42 -4.56
C VAL A 671 -9.40 1.54 -3.56
N HIS A 672 -8.08 1.74 -3.42
CA HIS A 672 -7.28 1.03 -2.43
C HIS A 672 -7.73 1.32 -0.99
N GLU A 673 -7.95 2.59 -0.63
CA GLU A 673 -8.36 2.95 0.74
C GLU A 673 -9.75 2.41 1.10
N GLU A 674 -10.71 2.49 0.17
CA GLU A 674 -12.04 1.88 0.37
C GLU A 674 -11.94 0.36 0.53
N GLY A 675 -11.17 -0.32 -0.33
CA GLY A 675 -10.97 -1.77 -0.25
C GLY A 675 -10.33 -2.22 1.06
N ARG A 676 -9.33 -1.46 1.55
CA ARG A 676 -8.69 -1.70 2.85
C ARG A 676 -9.69 -1.55 4.00
N ALA A 677 -10.50 -0.48 3.99
CA ALA A 677 -11.52 -0.24 5.00
C ALA A 677 -12.57 -1.37 5.04
N LEU A 678 -13.00 -1.87 3.88
CA LEU A 678 -13.95 -2.99 3.78
C LEU A 678 -13.36 -4.30 4.32
N VAL A 679 -12.12 -4.63 3.96
CA VAL A 679 -11.43 -5.83 4.48
C VAL A 679 -11.24 -5.75 6.00
N GLU A 680 -10.94 -4.57 6.54
CA GLU A 680 -10.84 -4.35 7.99
C GLU A 680 -12.20 -4.50 8.69
N ALA A 681 -13.28 -3.96 8.11
CA ALA A 681 -14.64 -4.10 8.64
C ALA A 681 -15.10 -5.57 8.65
N LEU A 682 -14.90 -6.32 7.56
CA LEU A 682 -15.19 -7.76 7.49
C LEU A 682 -14.40 -8.56 8.54
N ARG A 683 -13.11 -8.21 8.74
CA ARG A 683 -12.26 -8.84 9.75
C ARG A 683 -12.71 -8.53 11.18
N ALA A 684 -13.30 -7.36 11.43
CA ALA A 684 -13.88 -7.04 12.73
C ALA A 684 -15.12 -7.91 13.00
N LEU A 685 -15.99 -8.05 12.00
CA LEU A 685 -17.20 -8.87 12.06
C LEU A 685 -16.91 -10.36 12.28
N GLU A 686 -15.79 -10.88 11.76
CA GLU A 686 -15.31 -12.25 12.05
C GLU A 686 -14.94 -12.53 13.51
N LYS A 687 -14.59 -11.49 14.28
CA LYS A 687 -14.11 -11.62 15.67
C LYS A 687 -15.22 -11.44 16.71
N THR A 688 -16.43 -11.11 16.24
CA THR A 688 -17.67 -10.99 17.04
C THR A 688 -18.28 -12.35 17.26
#